data_AF-A0A2A2PUM7-F1
#
_entry.id   AF-A0A2A2PUM7-F1
#
_cell.length_a   1.000
_cell.length_b   1.000
_cell.length_c   1.000
_cell.angle_alpha   90.00
_cell.angle_beta   90.00
_cell.angle_gamma   90.00
#
_symmetry.space_group_name_H-M   'P 1'
#
loop_
_entity.id
_entity.type
_entity.pdbx_description
1 polymer ?
#
loop_
_entity_poly.entity_id
_entity_poly.type
_entity_poly.pdbx_seq_one_letter_code
_entity_poly.pdbx_strand_id
1 'polypeptide(L)'
;MRFPDLPGYRYEGLLGEDPFGWSLVALHESGERRIVQVFRAQATNDWFLQPFFKTFSDPATEVKGVERIHDYVLQSPFSLSACVTPFHGWKNVDGDPWQLSSLARLGAVLGQEQIGDALLDLARSLGALHASGWFHGGVRPSGIFLTGTSDGRQDLLLGGFGQVFMAGLQHLESGEHLFYAAPEQLAVGDFNEGRGKSWDVYAFGVIAFQLLTGHLPRLDRLRRYAMEQPEWLGSQAAITFGILSDTTAAFLEHLNAERAVEWPVASSSVREESLRAVITQCLQYEPSLRPASMVEVAAAIGRCRSPVVSVPESVAPTNESPAAALDSRSHFRAVDSVPLLDSPTVESDLSLLGGLGLETGPTVRRARSEFFHALRSNAVLRWQIVAIAALIAILPLTFFSLFYYLEARQAKKQVVAEAAEFQAELQAKVNRQAAAFRRDLTREKEQKEQLESVLNDIEGSQNNLLGQAKLARQILRQTQDNGDRFFRLVLENRDTDVPEFREGRAEALIEGKKHYERLVEAYGDAPDFIVSTANALFYLGQIYREMGEFGKSLAAFGEAERRYSALLEEASTSNVEFVKNIATSKSALGSLSIRSAQFSVARHYFTESSRFWMEARTRDPSLAAESALHIHENSLAIVECEFAMDRLDAAGDAAMSVGAKLNEMQKADPENHRIVGALAKSFTLVGRVLEARRDLDTAKNAYQQSSDLYARAVKLDAAVDEYQLGLGNSLARVGLLSNDVSKLEGAAGVLGRVVASNPYESTYLKTLSDIYGALAVGQRDGGKVKNAIALEQKAITILKPILEGHRPAAPDVKFSYAQRLAHLAELLGDSGRFDESRAPLKEAIVVLEEIAGGEGSVAEYRRTLARTRGLAGFASMKIGDKGEAKEHLQIAKTEWQTYIASNPDDNDAAQAVKWTAEQLENLQ
;
A
#
# COMPACT_ATOMS: atom_id res chain seq x y z
N MET A 1 -21.72 11.03 32.07
CA MET A 1 -20.55 10.12 31.92
C MET A 1 -20.34 9.40 33.24
N ARG A 2 -19.91 8.14 33.25
CA ARG A 2 -19.58 7.40 34.49
C ARG A 2 -18.10 7.05 34.41
N PHE A 3 -17.29 7.66 35.28
CA PHE A 3 -15.87 7.36 35.38
C PHE A 3 -15.64 5.92 35.86
N PRO A 4 -14.50 5.29 35.52
CA PRO A 4 -14.18 3.94 36.01
C PRO A 4 -14.20 3.89 37.54
N ASP A 5 -14.64 2.77 38.10
CA ASP A 5 -14.62 2.56 39.55
C ASP A 5 -13.23 2.06 39.96
N LEU A 6 -12.55 2.81 40.82
CA LEU A 6 -11.14 2.61 41.19
C LEU A 6 -11.07 2.18 42.66
N PRO A 7 -10.81 0.90 42.97
CA PRO A 7 -10.74 0.41 44.35
C PRO A 7 -9.74 1.22 45.18
N GLY A 8 -10.18 1.73 46.33
CA GLY A 8 -9.34 2.54 47.22
C GLY A 8 -9.22 4.02 46.85
N TYR A 9 -9.94 4.52 45.84
CA TYR A 9 -9.93 5.93 45.44
C TYR A 9 -11.32 6.57 45.48
N ARG A 10 -11.39 7.78 46.04
CA ARG A 10 -12.60 8.61 46.05
C ARG A 10 -12.37 9.91 45.27
N TYR A 11 -13.04 10.06 44.14
CA TYR A 11 -13.00 11.29 43.33
C TYR A 11 -13.42 12.54 44.14
N GLU A 12 -12.59 13.59 44.10
CA GLU A 12 -12.84 14.88 44.76
C GLU A 12 -13.16 16.02 43.76
N GLY A 13 -12.80 15.88 42.48
CA GLY A 13 -13.17 16.86 41.44
C GLY A 13 -12.41 16.70 40.12
N LEU A 14 -12.89 17.37 39.06
CA LEU A 14 -12.23 17.46 37.75
C LEU A 14 -11.14 18.55 37.79
N LEU A 15 -9.95 18.24 37.24
CA LEU A 15 -8.87 19.20 36.98
C LEU A 15 -9.02 19.86 35.61
N GLY A 16 -9.36 19.05 34.60
CA GLY A 16 -9.50 19.49 33.22
C GLY A 16 -9.81 18.33 32.28
N GLU A 17 -10.13 18.70 31.05
CA GLU A 17 -10.34 17.82 29.90
C GLU A 17 -9.36 18.25 28.79
N ASP A 18 -8.80 17.28 28.09
CA ASP A 18 -7.95 17.47 26.92
C ASP A 18 -8.28 16.40 25.84
N PRO A 19 -7.72 16.52 24.61
CA PRO A 19 -8.02 15.58 23.52
C PRO A 19 -7.79 14.09 23.83
N PHE A 20 -6.96 13.77 24.82
CA PHE A 20 -6.66 12.40 25.23
C PHE A 20 -7.55 11.91 26.37
N GLY A 21 -8.20 12.79 27.14
CA GLY A 21 -9.14 12.40 28.19
C GLY A 21 -9.40 13.41 29.30
N TRP A 22 -9.69 12.90 30.50
CA TRP A 22 -10.05 13.68 31.69
C TRP A 22 -9.04 13.46 32.81
N SER A 23 -8.62 14.55 33.46
CA SER A 23 -7.80 14.48 34.67
C SER A 23 -8.65 14.81 35.89
N LEU A 24 -8.67 13.94 36.91
CA LEU A 24 -9.45 14.12 38.15
C LEU A 24 -8.55 14.06 39.38
N VAL A 25 -8.84 14.84 40.41
CA VAL A 25 -8.29 14.62 41.75
C VAL A 25 -9.07 13.52 42.44
N ALA A 26 -8.38 12.56 43.03
CA ALA A 26 -8.95 11.56 43.92
C ALA A 26 -8.16 11.47 45.24
N LEU A 27 -8.86 11.19 46.33
CA LEU A 27 -8.28 10.83 47.61
C LEU A 27 -8.13 9.31 47.68
N HIS A 28 -6.90 8.83 47.87
CA HIS A 28 -6.61 7.42 48.13
C HIS A 28 -6.87 7.07 49.60
N GLU A 29 -7.15 5.80 49.91
CA GLU A 29 -7.38 5.30 51.28
C GLU A 29 -6.23 5.60 52.26
N SER A 30 -4.99 5.79 51.78
CA SER A 30 -3.85 6.23 52.60
C SER A 30 -3.95 7.70 53.07
N GLY A 31 -4.95 8.46 52.63
CA GLY A 31 -5.10 9.89 52.89
C GLY A 31 -4.31 10.80 51.94
N GLU A 32 -3.57 10.24 50.98
CA GLU A 32 -2.86 11.00 49.95
C GLU A 32 -3.77 11.32 48.76
N ARG A 33 -3.55 12.49 48.14
CA ARG A 33 -4.22 12.87 46.89
C ARG A 33 -3.42 12.38 45.68
N ARG A 34 -4.15 11.95 44.67
CA ARG A 34 -3.63 11.47 43.38
C ARG A 34 -4.39 12.12 42.22
N ILE A 35 -3.76 12.14 41.07
CA ILE A 35 -4.41 12.41 39.79
C ILE A 35 -4.84 11.08 39.20
N VAL A 36 -6.11 10.96 38.85
CA VAL A 36 -6.62 9.88 38.00
C VAL A 36 -6.79 10.47 36.60
N GLN A 37 -5.98 10.00 35.65
CA GLN A 37 -6.12 10.37 34.25
C GLN A 37 -6.89 9.27 33.52
N VAL A 38 -8.12 9.58 33.09
CA VAL A 38 -9.03 8.67 32.37
C VAL A 38 -8.92 8.95 30.87
N PHE A 39 -8.54 7.96 30.09
CA PHE A 39 -8.27 8.12 28.66
C PHE A 39 -9.52 7.92 27.80
N ARG A 40 -9.59 8.63 26.67
CA ARG A 40 -10.55 8.39 25.59
C ARG A 40 -10.07 7.19 24.77
N ALA A 41 -10.85 6.10 24.73
CA ALA A 41 -10.45 4.83 24.10
C ALA A 41 -10.13 4.88 22.59
N GLN A 42 -10.46 5.98 21.90
CA GLN A 42 -10.08 6.20 20.49
C GLN A 42 -8.75 6.96 20.34
N ALA A 43 -8.27 7.59 21.42
CA ALA A 43 -7.08 8.43 21.51
C ALA A 43 -5.89 7.73 22.22
N THR A 44 -6.01 6.44 22.52
CA THR A 44 -4.91 5.61 23.05
C THR A 44 -4.29 4.72 21.97
N ASN A 45 -2.99 4.43 22.11
CA ASN A 45 -2.33 3.34 21.39
C ASN A 45 -1.98 2.25 22.43
N ASP A 46 -2.89 1.31 22.61
CA ASP A 46 -2.82 0.31 23.68
C ASP A 46 -1.54 -0.56 23.61
N TRP A 47 -1.06 -0.88 22.40
CA TRP A 47 0.19 -1.61 22.16
C TRP A 47 1.43 -0.87 22.69
N PHE A 48 1.48 0.46 22.55
CA PHE A 48 2.57 1.28 23.07
C PHE A 48 2.43 1.53 24.57
N LEU A 49 1.20 1.80 25.04
CA LEU A 49 0.94 2.26 26.40
C LEU A 49 0.92 1.15 27.44
N GLN A 50 0.32 0.00 27.17
CA GLN A 50 0.22 -1.07 28.18
C GLN A 50 1.61 -1.54 28.68
N PRO A 51 2.61 -1.80 27.82
CA PRO A 51 3.95 -2.18 28.28
C PRO A 51 4.64 -1.04 29.07
N PHE A 52 4.43 0.22 28.68
CA PHE A 52 4.93 1.39 29.41
C PHE A 52 4.34 1.46 30.82
N PHE A 53 3.01 1.54 30.96
CA PHE A 53 2.35 1.67 32.26
C PHE A 53 2.65 0.48 33.18
N LYS A 54 2.73 -0.74 32.63
CA LYS A 54 3.20 -1.92 33.36
C LYS A 54 4.61 -1.71 33.92
N THR A 55 5.57 -1.32 33.08
CA THR A 55 6.96 -1.09 33.49
C THR A 55 7.10 0.01 34.55
N PHE A 56 6.44 1.15 34.38
CA PHE A 56 6.56 2.30 35.29
C PHE A 56 5.62 2.27 36.52
N SER A 57 4.73 1.27 36.61
CA SER A 57 3.98 0.97 37.84
C SER A 57 4.81 0.19 38.88
N ASP A 58 5.79 -0.60 38.41
CA ASP A 58 6.63 -1.45 39.25
C ASP A 58 7.44 -0.60 40.26
N PRO A 59 7.33 -0.84 41.59
CA PRO A 59 8.13 -0.16 42.60
C PRO A 59 9.65 -0.25 42.40
N ALA A 60 10.15 -1.26 41.67
CA ALA A 60 11.56 -1.42 41.38
C ALA A 60 12.06 -0.57 40.19
N THR A 61 11.15 -0.01 39.37
CA THR A 61 11.49 0.77 38.18
C THR A 61 11.40 2.27 38.47
N GLU A 62 12.45 2.82 39.09
CA GLU A 62 12.57 4.26 39.33
C GLU A 62 13.45 4.92 38.25
N VAL A 63 12.88 5.83 37.46
CA VAL A 63 13.62 6.70 36.55
C VAL A 63 13.64 8.11 37.14
N LYS A 64 14.83 8.62 37.45
CA LYS A 64 14.98 9.93 38.11
C LYS A 64 14.42 11.05 37.24
N GLY A 65 13.55 11.87 37.85
CA GLY A 65 12.90 13.02 37.19
C GLY A 65 11.67 12.64 36.36
N VAL A 66 11.26 11.37 36.36
CA VAL A 66 10.03 10.87 35.75
C VAL A 66 9.01 10.57 36.84
N GLU A 67 7.78 11.02 36.64
CA GLU A 67 6.65 10.77 37.54
C GLU A 67 6.32 9.27 37.57
N ARG A 68 6.13 8.73 38.77
CA ARG A 68 5.78 7.32 38.95
C ARG A 68 4.28 7.08 38.76
N ILE A 69 3.93 5.99 38.07
CA ILE A 69 2.57 5.47 38.05
C ILE A 69 2.33 4.64 39.33
N HIS A 70 1.28 4.98 40.07
CA HIS A 70 0.87 4.24 41.27
C HIS A 70 -0.05 3.06 40.95
N ASP A 71 -0.93 3.24 39.98
CA ASP A 71 -1.96 2.27 39.61
C ASP A 71 -2.44 2.54 38.17
N TYR A 72 -3.08 1.57 37.52
CA TYR A 72 -3.73 1.75 36.23
C TYR A 72 -4.87 0.75 36.03
N VAL A 73 -5.94 1.22 35.37
CA VAL A 73 -7.13 0.44 35.06
C VAL A 73 -7.17 0.15 33.58
N LEU A 74 -7.35 -1.12 33.24
CA LEU A 74 -7.63 -1.58 31.89
C LEU A 74 -9.14 -1.88 31.75
N GLN A 75 -9.80 -1.37 30.71
CA GLN A 75 -11.23 -1.60 30.44
C GLN A 75 -11.48 -2.98 29.80
N SER A 76 -10.52 -3.43 29.01
CA SER A 76 -10.33 -4.80 28.53
C SER A 76 -8.88 -5.17 28.85
N PRO A 77 -8.42 -6.43 28.79
CA PRO A 77 -7.05 -6.77 29.19
C PRO A 77 -5.92 -6.06 28.41
N PHE A 78 -6.22 -5.28 27.35
CA PHE A 78 -5.25 -4.45 26.61
C PHE A 78 -5.60 -2.96 26.60
N SER A 79 -6.89 -2.60 26.70
CA SER A 79 -7.30 -1.20 26.54
C SER A 79 -7.19 -0.38 27.81
N LEU A 80 -6.32 0.63 27.79
CA LEU A 80 -6.05 1.48 28.94
C LEU A 80 -7.22 2.44 29.20
N SER A 81 -7.90 2.27 30.34
CA SER A 81 -9.01 3.13 30.75
C SER A 81 -8.54 4.32 31.57
N ALA A 82 -7.62 4.09 32.51
CA ALA A 82 -7.07 5.16 33.35
C ALA A 82 -5.69 4.81 33.90
N CYS A 83 -4.92 5.83 34.29
CA CYS A 83 -3.74 5.69 35.14
C CYS A 83 -3.82 6.62 36.34
N VAL A 84 -3.04 6.32 37.38
CA VAL A 84 -3.01 7.06 38.65
C VAL A 84 -1.59 7.53 38.94
N THR A 85 -1.42 8.84 39.14
CA THR A 85 -0.12 9.48 39.43
C THR A 85 -0.21 10.40 40.67
N PRO A 86 0.91 10.86 41.26
CA PRO A 86 0.90 11.84 42.34
C PRO A 86 0.12 13.12 42.02
N PHE A 87 -0.46 13.76 43.05
CA PHE A 87 -1.04 15.10 42.89
C PHE A 87 -0.01 16.20 43.19
N HIS A 88 0.45 16.88 42.14
CA HIS A 88 1.34 18.04 42.22
C HIS A 88 0.55 19.34 42.04
N GLY A 89 -0.08 19.81 43.12
CA GLY A 89 -1.00 20.93 43.05
C GLY A 89 -1.55 21.41 44.39
N TRP A 90 -2.53 22.31 44.33
CA TRP A 90 -3.20 22.89 45.49
C TRP A 90 -4.65 23.30 45.19
N LYS A 91 -5.36 23.74 46.22
CA LYS A 91 -6.68 24.36 46.17
C LYS A 91 -6.66 25.54 47.15
N ASN A 92 -7.05 26.73 46.71
CA ASN A 92 -6.95 27.94 47.55
C ASN A 92 -8.04 27.95 48.64
N VAL A 93 -9.29 27.74 48.25
CA VAL A 93 -10.47 27.76 49.13
C VAL A 93 -11.43 26.62 48.77
N ASP A 94 -12.25 26.17 49.71
CA ASP A 94 -13.32 25.21 49.42
C ASP A 94 -14.40 25.83 48.52
N GLY A 95 -14.40 25.39 47.26
CA GLY A 95 -15.25 25.88 46.19
C GLY A 95 -14.45 26.18 44.91
N ASP A 96 -13.16 26.51 45.06
CA ASP A 96 -12.27 26.78 43.91
C ASP A 96 -11.91 25.50 43.15
N PRO A 97 -11.70 25.60 41.82
CA PRO A 97 -11.14 24.51 41.03
C PRO A 97 -9.72 24.17 41.47
N TRP A 98 -9.37 22.88 41.45
CA TRP A 98 -8.03 22.38 41.73
C TRP A 98 -6.99 22.97 40.74
N GLN A 99 -5.79 23.24 41.21
CA GLN A 99 -4.70 23.83 40.41
C GLN A 99 -3.45 22.95 40.44
N LEU A 100 -2.75 22.82 39.30
CA LEU A 100 -1.49 22.07 39.19
C LEU A 100 -0.28 23.02 39.18
N SER A 101 0.85 22.58 39.73
CA SER A 101 2.14 23.29 39.69
C SER A 101 2.90 23.04 38.38
N SER A 102 2.20 23.08 37.24
CA SER A 102 2.81 22.80 35.93
C SER A 102 3.59 23.97 35.34
N LEU A 103 4.55 23.67 34.48
CA LEU A 103 5.37 24.64 33.75
C LEU A 103 4.51 25.53 32.84
N ALA A 104 3.42 25.00 32.27
CA ALA A 104 2.43 25.79 31.51
C ALA A 104 1.85 26.96 32.34
N ARG A 105 1.69 26.78 33.65
CA ARG A 105 1.14 27.79 34.55
C ARG A 105 2.22 28.70 35.15
N LEU A 106 3.33 28.11 35.59
CA LEU A 106 4.34 28.80 36.41
C LEU A 106 5.57 29.28 35.62
N GLY A 107 5.76 28.82 34.39
CA GLY A 107 6.95 29.13 33.57
C GLY A 107 7.17 30.62 33.34
N ALA A 108 6.11 31.41 33.20
CA ALA A 108 6.18 32.87 33.04
C ALA A 108 6.65 33.63 34.31
N VAL A 109 6.77 32.95 35.45
CA VAL A 109 7.21 33.52 36.74
C VAL A 109 8.67 33.13 37.05
N LEU A 110 9.27 32.23 36.26
CA LEU A 110 10.65 31.78 36.47
C LEU A 110 11.67 32.83 36.01
N GLY A 111 12.69 33.07 36.82
CA GLY A 111 13.85 33.87 36.44
C GLY A 111 14.80 33.13 35.48
N GLN A 112 15.66 33.87 34.78
CA GLN A 112 16.60 33.31 33.79
C GLN A 112 17.49 32.18 34.33
N GLU A 113 17.97 32.28 35.58
CA GLU A 113 18.76 31.20 36.19
C GLU A 113 17.91 29.94 36.45
N GLN A 114 16.69 30.11 36.97
CA GLN A 114 15.73 29.02 37.21
C GLN A 114 15.30 28.33 35.90
N ILE A 115 15.17 29.09 34.81
CA ILE A 115 14.94 28.53 33.47
C ILE A 115 16.15 27.66 33.07
N GLY A 116 17.38 28.14 33.26
CA GLY A 116 18.60 27.38 32.97
C GLY A 116 18.78 26.10 33.80
N ASP A 117 18.23 26.06 35.03
CA ASP A 117 18.10 24.84 35.84
C ASP A 117 17.01 23.91 35.31
N ALA A 118 15.79 24.41 35.13
CA ALA A 118 14.67 23.62 34.63
C ALA A 118 14.96 22.96 33.27
N LEU A 119 15.65 23.65 32.35
CA LEU A 119 16.05 23.08 31.06
C LEU A 119 17.08 21.94 31.20
N LEU A 120 18.03 22.07 32.12
CA LEU A 120 19.02 21.01 32.37
C LEU A 120 18.38 19.79 33.02
N ASP A 121 17.46 19.99 33.96
CA ASP A 121 16.81 18.88 34.66
C ASP A 121 15.71 18.21 33.82
N LEU A 122 14.99 18.95 32.98
CA LEU A 122 14.14 18.36 31.93
C LEU A 122 14.97 17.52 30.94
N ALA A 123 16.10 18.04 30.47
CA ALA A 123 16.97 17.30 29.57
C ALA A 123 17.54 16.03 30.21
N ARG A 124 17.92 16.09 31.50
CA ARG A 124 18.36 14.92 32.28
C ARG A 124 17.25 13.89 32.47
N SER A 125 16.02 14.33 32.73
CA SER A 125 14.87 13.44 32.95
C SER A 125 14.51 12.69 31.67
N LEU A 126 14.41 13.40 30.54
CA LEU A 126 14.24 12.77 29.23
C LEU A 126 15.46 11.90 28.83
N GLY A 127 16.67 12.32 29.18
CA GLY A 127 17.89 11.54 28.96
C GLY A 127 17.89 10.21 29.75
N ALA A 128 17.42 10.23 31.00
CA ALA A 128 17.27 9.03 31.82
C ALA A 128 16.20 8.08 31.24
N LEU A 129 15.07 8.63 30.76
CA LEU A 129 14.05 7.87 30.04
C LEU A 129 14.59 7.25 28.75
N HIS A 130 15.36 8.01 27.96
CA HIS A 130 15.99 7.52 26.72
C HIS A 130 17.05 6.44 26.98
N ALA A 131 17.75 6.51 28.11
CA ALA A 131 18.72 5.52 28.57
C ALA A 131 18.05 4.22 29.07
N SER A 132 16.84 4.29 29.64
CA SER A 132 16.05 3.10 30.01
C SER A 132 15.36 2.41 28.82
N GLY A 133 15.56 2.94 27.60
CA GLY A 133 15.02 2.38 26.36
C GLY A 133 13.71 3.04 25.88
N TRP A 134 13.09 3.88 26.72
CA TRP A 134 11.79 4.50 26.47
C TRP A 134 11.92 5.91 25.86
N PHE A 135 10.79 6.47 25.44
CA PHE A 135 10.60 7.85 25.02
C PHE A 135 9.21 8.31 25.48
N HIS A 136 8.98 9.61 25.59
CA HIS A 136 7.71 10.17 26.04
C HIS A 136 6.75 10.43 24.87
N GLY A 137 7.24 10.95 23.74
CA GLY A 137 6.51 11.19 22.50
C GLY A 137 5.48 12.33 22.52
N GLY A 138 5.28 12.98 23.66
CA GLY A 138 4.19 13.95 23.90
C GLY A 138 4.57 15.04 24.88
N VAL A 139 5.86 15.38 24.97
CA VAL A 139 6.37 16.36 25.94
C VAL A 139 5.77 17.74 25.68
N ARG A 140 5.11 18.30 26.69
CA ARG A 140 4.44 19.61 26.63
C ARG A 140 4.44 20.29 28.01
N PRO A 141 4.39 21.64 28.11
CA PRO A 141 4.49 22.34 29.39
C PRO A 141 3.42 21.97 30.43
N SER A 142 2.26 21.44 30.02
CA SER A 142 1.21 20.99 30.95
C SER A 142 1.54 19.68 31.67
N GLY A 143 2.38 18.82 31.07
CA GLY A 143 2.86 17.55 31.64
C GLY A 143 4.18 17.70 32.42
N ILE A 144 4.71 18.90 32.58
CA ILE A 144 5.94 19.16 33.32
C ILE A 144 5.58 19.82 34.64
N PHE A 145 5.84 19.16 35.77
CA PHE A 145 5.51 19.64 37.10
C PHE A 145 6.74 20.23 37.79
N LEU A 146 6.54 21.33 38.51
CA LEU A 146 7.51 21.92 39.41
C LEU A 146 7.16 21.52 40.84
N THR A 147 8.12 20.95 41.57
CA THR A 147 7.96 20.54 42.97
C THR A 147 8.99 21.24 43.86
N GLY A 148 8.60 21.54 45.10
CA GLY A 148 9.50 22.15 46.07
C GLY A 148 10.22 21.09 46.90
N THR A 149 11.54 21.18 46.99
CA THR A 149 12.35 20.36 47.91
C THR A 149 12.35 20.96 49.32
N SER A 150 12.69 20.15 50.32
CA SER A 150 12.75 20.59 51.73
C SER A 150 13.85 21.62 52.02
N ASP A 151 14.82 21.80 51.12
CA ASP A 151 15.87 22.83 51.15
C ASP A 151 15.55 24.07 50.30
N GLY A 152 14.32 24.18 49.76
CA GLY A 152 13.82 25.35 49.06
C GLY A 152 14.24 25.48 47.59
N ARG A 153 14.84 24.43 47.01
CA ARG A 153 15.06 24.31 45.56
C ARG A 153 13.76 23.87 44.87
N GLN A 154 13.71 24.06 43.55
CA GLN A 154 12.64 23.55 42.70
C GLN A 154 13.18 22.39 41.88
N ASP A 155 12.63 21.21 42.09
CA ASP A 155 12.88 20.05 41.23
C ASP A 155 11.80 19.99 40.13
N LEU A 156 12.15 19.37 39.00
CA LEU A 156 11.25 19.17 37.87
C LEU A 156 10.89 17.68 37.77
N LEU A 157 9.61 17.39 37.59
CA LEU A 157 9.08 16.05 37.31
C LEU A 157 8.38 16.04 35.96
N LEU A 158 8.78 15.10 35.11
CA LEU A 158 8.15 14.83 33.83
C LEU A 158 7.00 13.83 34.03
N GLY A 159 5.78 14.25 33.69
CA GLY A 159 4.55 13.48 33.80
C GLY A 159 3.65 13.67 32.58
N GLY A 160 2.37 13.27 32.67
CA GLY A 160 1.45 13.34 31.53
C GLY A 160 1.67 12.26 30.46
N PHE A 161 2.29 11.14 30.84
CA PHE A 161 2.46 9.97 29.97
C PHE A 161 1.13 9.43 29.44
N GLY A 162 1.15 8.81 28.26
CA GLY A 162 -0.05 8.34 27.57
C GLY A 162 -0.61 9.29 26.53
N GLN A 163 -0.28 10.59 26.62
CA GLN A 163 -0.77 11.63 25.71
C GLN A 163 0.12 11.78 24.47
N VAL A 164 0.17 10.76 23.61
CA VAL A 164 1.09 10.74 22.45
C VAL A 164 0.35 10.85 21.14
N PHE A 165 0.66 11.88 20.35
CA PHE A 165 0.23 11.96 18.96
C PHE A 165 1.04 10.97 18.12
N MET A 166 0.39 9.93 17.59
CA MET A 166 1.05 8.90 16.78
C MET A 166 0.07 8.17 15.84
N ALA A 167 0.62 7.37 14.93
CA ALA A 167 -0.15 6.43 14.12
C ALA A 167 -0.81 5.34 14.99
N GLY A 168 -1.95 4.83 14.53
CA GLY A 168 -2.74 3.79 15.21
C GLY A 168 -3.88 4.31 16.09
N LEU A 169 -3.88 5.60 16.45
CA LEU A 169 -5.01 6.24 17.12
C LEU A 169 -6.23 6.28 16.18
N GLN A 170 -7.42 5.93 16.67
CA GLN A 170 -8.64 5.94 15.87
C GLN A 170 -9.21 7.35 15.69
N HIS A 171 -9.19 8.16 16.74
CA HIS A 171 -9.64 9.54 16.72
C HIS A 171 -8.93 10.34 17.82
N LEU A 172 -8.49 11.56 17.47
CA LEU A 172 -7.87 12.50 18.40
C LEU A 172 -8.33 13.91 18.00
N GLU A 173 -8.87 14.67 18.94
CA GLU A 173 -9.22 16.09 18.74
C GLU A 173 -7.96 16.93 18.58
N SER A 174 -8.05 18.04 17.85
CA SER A 174 -6.96 19.02 17.73
C SER A 174 -6.76 19.77 19.05
N GLY A 175 -5.51 20.10 19.36
CA GLY A 175 -5.18 20.75 20.62
C GLY A 175 -3.73 21.18 20.72
N GLU A 176 -3.36 21.66 21.91
CA GLU A 176 -2.05 22.27 22.18
C GLU A 176 -0.86 21.36 21.80
N HIS A 177 -1.03 20.04 21.84
CA HIS A 177 -0.01 19.05 21.49
C HIS A 177 0.54 19.23 20.07
N LEU A 178 -0.26 19.73 19.12
CA LEU A 178 0.17 19.97 17.73
C LEU A 178 1.28 21.03 17.62
N PHE A 179 1.40 21.95 18.59
CA PHE A 179 2.46 22.97 18.59
C PHE A 179 3.83 22.45 19.06
N TYR A 180 3.88 21.26 19.69
CA TYR A 180 5.11 20.65 20.21
C TYR A 180 5.52 19.38 19.45
N ALA A 181 4.62 18.83 18.63
CA ALA A 181 4.87 17.65 17.81
C ALA A 181 5.91 17.92 16.71
N ALA A 182 6.77 16.93 16.43
CA ALA A 182 7.81 17.04 15.40
C ALA A 182 7.23 16.96 13.97
N PRO A 183 7.89 17.54 12.94
CA PRO A 183 7.40 17.47 11.56
C PRO A 183 7.13 16.04 11.05
N GLU A 184 8.03 15.09 11.33
CA GLU A 184 7.84 13.68 10.96
C GLU A 184 6.78 12.97 11.80
N GLN A 185 6.53 13.44 13.02
CA GLN A 185 5.43 12.98 13.87
C GLN A 185 4.08 13.41 13.30
N LEU A 186 3.97 14.66 12.85
CA LEU A 186 2.79 15.20 12.16
C LEU A 186 2.61 14.68 10.72
N ALA A 187 3.67 14.20 10.07
CA ALA A 187 3.59 13.68 8.70
C ALA A 187 3.22 12.19 8.60
N VAL A 188 3.70 11.37 9.55
CA VAL A 188 3.56 9.89 9.48
C VAL A 188 3.17 9.28 10.83
N GLY A 189 3.53 9.90 11.95
CA GLY A 189 3.20 9.39 13.29
C GLY A 189 3.86 8.06 13.67
N ASP A 190 4.87 7.61 12.91
CA ASP A 190 5.55 6.33 13.11
C ASP A 190 6.82 6.50 13.96
N PHE A 191 6.84 5.91 15.16
CA PHE A 191 7.95 6.00 16.13
C PHE A 191 9.11 5.01 15.88
N ASN A 192 8.98 4.11 14.89
CA ASN A 192 10.00 3.11 14.57
C ASN A 192 11.36 3.74 14.20
N GLU A 193 12.41 2.91 14.15
CA GLU A 193 13.77 3.31 13.77
C GLU A 193 14.37 4.41 14.68
N GLY A 194 13.85 4.53 15.91
CA GLY A 194 14.28 5.53 16.90
C GLY A 194 13.61 6.89 16.78
N ARG A 195 12.66 7.09 15.84
CA ARG A 195 11.96 8.36 15.63
C ARG A 195 11.32 8.91 16.92
N GLY A 196 10.77 8.05 17.78
CA GLY A 196 10.20 8.46 19.07
C GLY A 196 11.16 9.28 19.97
N LYS A 197 12.46 8.98 19.96
CA LYS A 197 13.46 9.78 20.71
C LYS A 197 13.74 11.13 20.05
N SER A 198 13.65 11.21 18.72
CA SER A 198 13.81 12.46 17.96
C SER A 198 12.62 13.41 18.17
N TRP A 199 11.42 12.88 18.44
CA TRP A 199 10.24 13.66 18.83
C TRP A 199 10.46 14.38 20.16
N ASP A 200 10.95 13.68 21.18
CA ASP A 200 11.26 14.27 22.49
C ASP A 200 12.35 15.36 22.39
N VAL A 201 13.38 15.14 21.55
CA VAL A 201 14.43 16.13 21.27
C VAL A 201 13.84 17.39 20.63
N TYR A 202 12.94 17.25 19.66
CA TYR A 202 12.27 18.39 19.03
C TYR A 202 11.38 19.15 20.04
N ALA A 203 10.50 18.43 20.75
CA ALA A 203 9.59 19.01 21.73
C ALA A 203 10.34 19.73 22.86
N PHE A 204 11.46 19.16 23.34
CA PHE A 204 12.37 19.84 24.26
C PHE A 204 12.89 21.16 23.67
N GLY A 205 13.33 21.16 22.41
CA GLY A 205 13.79 22.36 21.72
C GLY A 205 12.72 23.45 21.64
N VAL A 206 11.46 23.07 21.39
CA VAL A 206 10.31 24.00 21.34
C VAL A 206 10.07 24.63 22.71
N ILE A 207 10.02 23.82 23.77
CA ILE A 207 9.82 24.28 25.16
C ILE A 207 10.99 25.15 25.63
N ALA A 208 12.22 24.79 25.25
CA ALA A 208 13.43 25.54 25.61
C ALA A 208 13.46 26.94 24.97
N PHE A 209 13.12 27.02 23.69
CA PHE A 209 12.96 28.30 23.00
C PHE A 209 11.82 29.13 23.62
N GLN A 210 10.69 28.49 23.96
CA GLN A 210 9.53 29.12 24.58
C GLN A 210 9.84 29.72 25.96
N LEU A 211 10.55 29.01 26.83
CA LEU A 211 10.91 29.54 28.15
C LEU A 211 11.89 30.71 28.06
N LEU A 212 12.83 30.68 27.11
CA LEU A 212 13.83 31.75 26.96
C LEU A 212 13.28 33.01 26.28
N THR A 213 12.24 32.89 25.44
CA THR A 213 11.75 34.00 24.60
C THR A 213 10.30 34.42 24.86
N GLY A 214 9.49 33.58 25.50
CA GLY A 214 8.03 33.71 25.59
C GLY A 214 7.26 33.25 24.34
N HIS A 215 7.94 33.08 23.21
CA HIS A 215 7.38 32.77 21.90
C HIS A 215 7.73 31.34 21.47
N LEU A 216 6.94 30.73 20.57
CA LEU A 216 7.38 29.49 19.91
C LEU A 216 8.41 29.79 18.81
N PRO A 217 9.31 28.84 18.49
CA PRO A 217 10.25 28.98 17.38
C PRO A 217 9.59 28.94 16.00
N ARG A 218 8.37 28.37 15.92
CA ARG A 218 7.49 28.23 14.75
C ARG A 218 6.04 28.23 15.24
N LEU A 219 5.08 28.52 14.36
CA LEU A 219 3.64 28.56 14.64
C LEU A 219 3.20 29.55 15.73
N ASP A 220 4.06 30.47 16.18
CA ASP A 220 3.76 31.37 17.32
C ASP A 220 2.53 32.26 17.08
N ARG A 221 2.31 32.68 15.83
CA ARG A 221 1.10 33.42 15.42
C ARG A 221 -0.16 32.56 15.58
N LEU A 222 -0.09 31.29 15.16
CA LEU A 222 -1.19 30.34 15.21
C LEU A 222 -1.50 29.93 16.67
N ARG A 223 -0.47 29.77 17.50
CA ARG A 223 -0.63 29.56 18.95
C ARG A 223 -1.34 30.76 19.61
N ARG A 224 -0.93 31.99 19.31
CA ARG A 224 -1.58 33.20 19.86
C ARG A 224 -3.04 33.29 19.45
N TYR A 225 -3.35 32.99 18.18
CA TYR A 225 -4.74 32.89 17.71
C TYR A 225 -5.54 31.82 18.48
N ALA A 226 -4.98 30.62 18.68
CA ALA A 226 -5.62 29.57 19.47
C ALA A 226 -5.80 29.91 20.96
N MET A 227 -4.92 30.74 21.53
CA MET A 227 -5.07 31.26 22.89
C MET A 227 -6.17 32.34 23.00
N GLU A 228 -6.37 33.13 21.94
CA GLU A 228 -7.47 34.11 21.84
C GLU A 228 -8.82 33.44 21.53
N GLN A 229 -8.83 32.28 20.85
CA GLN A 229 -10.01 31.50 20.52
C GLN A 229 -9.85 30.01 20.91
N PRO A 230 -10.02 29.65 22.19
CA PRO A 230 -9.81 28.28 22.67
C PRO A 230 -10.69 27.22 21.98
N GLU A 231 -11.93 27.58 21.64
CA GLU A 231 -12.88 26.68 20.98
C GLU A 231 -12.51 26.37 19.52
N TRP A 232 -11.74 27.24 18.84
CA TRP A 232 -11.37 27.04 17.43
C TRP A 232 -10.62 25.72 17.24
N LEU A 233 -9.58 25.50 18.05
CA LEU A 233 -8.73 24.32 17.92
C LEU A 233 -9.43 23.03 18.38
N GLY A 234 -10.22 23.10 19.47
CA GLY A 234 -10.97 21.96 19.99
C GLY A 234 -12.18 21.54 19.13
N SER A 235 -12.63 22.39 18.21
CA SER A 235 -13.73 22.07 17.27
C SER A 235 -13.33 21.15 16.11
N GLN A 236 -12.04 20.88 15.96
CA GLN A 236 -11.48 20.12 14.84
C GLN A 236 -10.86 18.80 15.32
N ALA A 237 -10.84 17.79 14.47
CA ALA A 237 -10.09 16.57 14.72
C ALA A 237 -8.66 16.72 14.19
N ALA A 238 -7.68 16.20 14.92
CA ALA A 238 -6.31 16.02 14.41
C ALA A 238 -6.16 14.66 13.71
N ILE A 239 -6.84 13.62 14.21
CA ILE A 239 -6.91 12.27 13.64
C ILE A 239 -8.38 11.83 13.56
N THR A 240 -8.78 11.22 12.45
CA THR A 240 -10.14 10.70 12.22
C THR A 240 -10.08 9.37 11.48
N PHE A 241 -10.72 8.33 12.03
CA PHE A 241 -10.72 6.95 11.52
C PHE A 241 -9.32 6.37 11.21
N GLY A 242 -8.32 6.69 12.05
CA GLY A 242 -6.93 6.25 11.84
C GLY A 242 -6.12 7.09 10.86
N ILE A 243 -6.69 8.16 10.31
CA ILE A 243 -6.10 9.01 9.26
C ILE A 243 -5.83 10.41 9.83
N LEU A 244 -4.71 11.02 9.43
CA LEU A 244 -4.39 12.41 9.76
C LEU A 244 -5.38 13.37 9.06
N SER A 245 -5.89 14.34 9.80
CA SER A 245 -6.84 15.34 9.28
C SER A 245 -6.18 16.41 8.40
N ASP A 246 -7.02 17.17 7.69
CA ASP A 246 -6.64 18.43 7.03
C ASP A 246 -6.06 19.46 8.02
N THR A 247 -6.49 19.43 9.29
CA THR A 247 -5.95 20.31 10.34
C THR A 247 -4.49 19.97 10.62
N THR A 248 -4.17 18.69 10.74
CA THR A 248 -2.80 18.19 10.89
C THR A 248 -1.95 18.50 9.66
N ALA A 249 -2.51 18.31 8.46
CA ALA A 249 -1.83 18.66 7.21
C ALA A 249 -1.50 20.16 7.12
N ALA A 250 -2.44 21.03 7.51
CA ALA A 250 -2.22 22.47 7.55
C ALA A 250 -1.15 22.87 8.59
N PHE A 251 -1.13 22.26 9.77
CA PHE A 251 -0.06 22.48 10.76
C PHE A 251 1.32 22.08 10.21
N LEU A 252 1.41 20.95 9.51
CA LEU A 252 2.64 20.49 8.85
C LEU A 252 3.08 21.44 7.72
N GLU A 253 2.14 21.94 6.91
CA GLU A 253 2.42 22.93 5.86
C GLU A 253 3.00 24.23 6.44
N HIS A 254 2.42 24.74 7.54
CA HIS A 254 2.92 25.95 8.21
C HIS A 254 4.31 25.71 8.84
N LEU A 255 4.57 24.55 9.44
CA LEU A 255 5.92 24.19 9.91
C LEU A 255 6.93 24.09 8.76
N ASN A 256 6.49 23.60 7.61
CA ASN A 256 7.31 23.49 6.40
C ASN A 256 7.63 24.87 5.78
N ALA A 257 6.71 25.84 5.89
CA ALA A 257 6.97 27.22 5.52
C ALA A 257 7.92 27.92 6.51
N GLU A 258 7.74 27.68 7.82
CA GLU A 258 8.56 28.26 8.90
C GLU A 258 9.80 27.39 9.24
N ARG A 259 10.46 26.80 8.23
CA ARG A 259 11.62 25.90 8.43
C ARG A 259 12.78 26.52 9.22
N ALA A 260 13.09 27.79 9.01
CA ALA A 260 14.17 28.49 9.70
C ALA A 260 13.78 28.90 11.14
N VAL A 261 14.73 28.82 12.08
CA VAL A 261 14.53 29.28 13.48
C VAL A 261 15.27 30.58 13.67
N GLU A 262 14.53 31.65 13.96
CA GLU A 262 15.08 32.99 14.21
C GLU A 262 14.98 33.34 15.70
N TRP A 263 16.08 33.81 16.30
CA TRP A 263 16.08 34.27 17.69
C TRP A 263 15.73 35.78 17.74
N PRO A 264 14.75 36.20 18.55
CA PRO A 264 14.18 37.57 18.48
C PRO A 264 15.13 38.68 18.96
N VAL A 265 16.16 38.34 19.73
CA VAL A 265 17.17 39.26 20.29
C VAL A 265 18.53 38.59 20.22
N ALA A 266 19.62 39.34 20.05
CA ALA A 266 20.99 38.83 20.17
C ALA A 266 21.25 38.15 21.54
N SER A 267 22.25 37.28 21.62
CA SER A 267 22.69 36.67 22.88
C SER A 267 23.33 37.73 23.79
N SER A 268 23.04 37.66 25.09
CA SER A 268 23.62 38.52 26.12
C SER A 268 24.97 37.99 26.66
N SER A 269 25.28 36.72 26.40
CA SER A 269 26.54 36.08 26.82
C SER A 269 26.91 34.87 25.96
N VAL A 270 28.20 34.50 25.97
CA VAL A 270 28.73 33.30 25.29
C VAL A 270 28.08 32.00 25.81
N ARG A 271 27.69 31.96 27.09
CA ARG A 271 26.95 30.82 27.68
C ARG A 271 25.57 30.68 27.08
N GLU A 272 24.86 31.80 26.93
CA GLU A 272 23.55 31.84 26.31
C GLU A 272 23.63 31.49 24.82
N GLU A 273 24.61 32.01 24.10
CA GLU A 273 24.89 31.66 22.70
C GLU A 273 25.13 30.15 22.51
N SER A 274 25.94 29.55 23.40
CA SER A 274 26.20 28.11 23.41
C SER A 274 24.93 27.30 23.68
N LEU A 275 24.08 27.73 24.62
CA LEU A 275 22.79 27.10 24.92
C LEU A 275 21.82 27.20 23.74
N ARG A 276 21.71 28.39 23.13
CA ARG A 276 20.89 28.65 21.93
C ARG A 276 21.33 27.79 20.75
N ALA A 277 22.63 27.54 20.57
CA ALA A 277 23.13 26.62 19.55
C ALA A 277 22.62 25.18 19.75
N VAL A 278 22.68 24.65 20.99
CA VAL A 278 22.13 23.32 21.32
C VAL A 278 20.62 23.25 21.06
N ILE A 279 19.87 24.28 21.47
CA ILE A 279 18.42 24.36 21.22
C ILE A 279 18.12 24.41 19.71
N THR A 280 18.88 25.19 18.94
CA THR A 280 18.75 25.29 17.47
C THR A 280 19.08 23.96 16.78
N GLN A 281 19.98 23.14 17.35
CA GLN A 281 20.24 21.78 16.87
C GLN A 281 19.09 20.82 17.19
N CYS A 282 18.43 20.96 18.35
CA CYS A 282 17.24 20.19 18.69
C CYS A 282 16.05 20.53 17.75
N LEU A 283 15.96 21.78 17.28
CA LEU A 283 14.89 22.29 16.43
C LEU A 283 15.09 22.06 14.92
N GLN A 284 16.12 21.31 14.50
CA GLN A 284 16.33 21.00 13.08
C GLN A 284 15.11 20.31 12.47
N TYR A 285 14.76 20.70 11.24
CA TYR A 285 13.56 20.18 10.58
C TYR A 285 13.71 18.68 10.31
N GLU A 286 14.82 18.28 9.67
CA GLU A 286 15.13 16.87 9.42
C GLU A 286 15.59 16.16 10.71
N PRO A 287 14.99 15.00 11.07
CA PRO A 287 15.30 14.32 12.33
C PRO A 287 16.73 13.77 12.42
N SER A 288 17.38 13.53 11.28
CA SER A 288 18.77 13.06 11.19
C SER A 288 19.83 14.13 11.52
N LEU A 289 19.44 15.41 11.57
CA LEU A 289 20.30 16.54 11.93
C LEU A 289 20.19 16.92 13.42
N ARG A 290 19.24 16.32 14.15
CA ARG A 290 19.06 16.51 15.59
C ARG A 290 20.03 15.60 16.38
N PRO A 291 20.34 15.93 17.64
CA PRO A 291 21.02 15.00 18.55
C PRO A 291 20.26 13.67 18.64
N ALA A 292 20.97 12.55 18.72
CA ALA A 292 20.37 11.21 18.60
C ALA A 292 19.53 10.81 19.84
N SER A 293 19.75 11.48 20.97
CA SER A 293 18.94 11.32 22.19
C SER A 293 19.08 12.50 23.14
N MET A 294 18.16 12.61 24.10
CA MET A 294 18.24 13.62 25.16
C MET A 294 19.42 13.42 26.13
N VAL A 295 20.11 12.27 26.10
CA VAL A 295 21.38 12.07 26.82
C VAL A 295 22.47 13.01 26.28
N GLU A 296 22.55 13.16 24.96
CA GLU A 296 23.51 14.05 24.30
C GLU A 296 23.19 15.52 24.58
N VAL A 297 21.89 15.88 24.55
CA VAL A 297 21.39 17.21 24.86
C VAL A 297 21.69 17.61 26.31
N ALA A 298 21.41 16.73 27.27
CA ALA A 298 21.72 16.96 28.68
C ALA A 298 23.23 17.16 28.92
N ALA A 299 24.07 16.37 28.24
CA ALA A 299 25.52 16.52 28.30
C ALA A 299 26.00 17.83 27.66
N ALA A 300 25.37 18.26 26.56
CA ALA A 300 25.70 19.53 25.90
C ALA A 300 25.33 20.75 26.76
N ILE A 301 24.11 20.81 27.30
CA ILE A 301 23.65 21.88 28.20
C ILE A 301 24.52 21.93 29.46
N GLY A 302 24.89 20.77 30.02
CA GLY A 302 25.82 20.70 31.15
C GLY A 302 27.17 21.37 30.86
N ARG A 303 27.74 21.19 29.66
CA ARG A 303 28.99 21.85 29.24
C ARG A 303 28.84 23.38 29.13
N CYS A 304 27.70 23.88 28.67
CA CYS A 304 27.44 25.32 28.56
C CYS A 304 27.41 26.05 29.93
N ARG A 305 27.14 25.32 31.02
CA ARG A 305 27.01 25.89 32.38
C ARG A 305 28.28 25.79 33.23
N SER A 306 29.24 24.94 32.85
CA SER A 306 30.54 24.85 33.54
C SER A 306 31.32 26.19 33.48
N PRO A 307 32.07 26.57 34.53
CA PRO A 307 33.03 27.65 34.43
C PRO A 307 34.12 27.26 33.43
N VAL A 308 34.47 28.18 32.53
CA VAL A 308 35.53 27.96 31.54
C VAL A 308 36.86 27.86 32.30
N VAL A 309 37.40 26.65 32.41
CA VAL A 309 38.78 26.43 32.81
C VAL A 309 39.64 26.86 31.62
N SER A 310 40.37 27.96 31.78
CA SER A 310 41.34 28.43 30.81
C SER A 310 42.48 27.42 30.68
N VAL A 311 42.46 26.62 29.61
CA VAL A 311 43.63 25.85 29.17
C VAL A 311 44.57 26.83 28.44
N PRO A 312 45.90 26.82 28.70
CA PRO A 312 46.82 27.78 28.08
C PRO A 312 46.91 27.63 26.57
N GLU A 313 47.22 28.74 25.88
CA GLU A 313 47.59 28.76 24.46
C GLU A 313 48.73 27.78 24.18
N SER A 314 48.56 26.91 23.18
CA SER A 314 49.62 26.02 22.70
C SER A 314 49.41 25.63 21.23
N VAL A 315 50.08 26.38 20.35
CA VAL A 315 50.49 26.01 18.98
C VAL A 315 49.37 25.95 17.91
N ALA A 316 49.43 26.92 16.99
CA ALA A 316 48.72 26.90 15.72
C ALA A 316 49.38 25.94 14.71
N PRO A 317 48.61 25.28 13.81
CA PRO A 317 49.16 24.62 12.64
C PRO A 317 49.36 25.62 11.50
N THR A 318 50.61 25.84 11.11
CA THR A 318 50.96 26.57 9.89
C THR A 318 50.65 25.76 8.63
N ASN A 319 50.25 26.44 7.55
CA ASN A 319 50.30 25.87 6.20
C ASN A 319 51.73 25.41 5.87
N GLU A 320 51.88 24.20 5.35
CA GLU A 320 52.64 23.89 4.12
C GLU A 320 52.59 22.38 3.80
N SER A 321 52.49 22.04 2.52
CA SER A 321 52.92 20.73 1.99
C SER A 321 54.40 20.87 1.59
N PRO A 322 55.23 19.81 1.69
CA PRO A 322 55.42 19.01 0.47
C PRO A 322 55.72 17.50 0.66
N ALA A 323 55.68 16.84 -0.49
CA ALA A 323 55.95 15.45 -0.84
C ALA A 323 57.24 14.77 -0.31
N ALA A 324 57.20 13.42 -0.39
CA ALA A 324 58.31 12.51 -0.71
C ALA A 324 59.42 12.27 0.36
N ALA A 325 60.12 11.13 0.41
CA ALA A 325 59.93 9.77 -0.13
C ALA A 325 61.01 8.82 0.48
N LEU A 326 61.12 7.61 -0.10
CA LEU A 326 62.13 6.53 0.07
C LEU A 326 61.89 5.54 1.22
N ASP A 327 61.76 4.21 1.01
CA ASP A 327 62.30 3.21 0.05
C ASP A 327 63.49 2.41 0.61
N SER A 328 63.33 1.09 0.70
CA SER A 328 64.30 0.09 0.18
C SER A 328 63.72 -1.34 0.33
N ARG A 329 63.39 -2.02 -0.79
CA ARG A 329 64.21 -2.98 -1.61
C ARG A 329 64.25 -4.40 -1.04
N SER A 330 63.97 -5.45 -1.81
CA SER A 330 64.75 -6.03 -2.94
C SER A 330 63.88 -7.00 -3.79
N HIS A 331 64.13 -7.38 -5.07
CA HIS A 331 65.25 -7.20 -6.03
C HIS A 331 64.81 -7.35 -7.53
N PHE A 332 65.53 -6.68 -8.44
CA PHE A 332 65.81 -6.92 -9.89
C PHE A 332 64.73 -7.49 -10.86
N ARG A 333 64.30 -6.80 -11.93
CA ARG A 333 64.97 -6.42 -13.24
C ARG A 333 65.34 -7.64 -14.13
N ALA A 334 65.06 -7.70 -15.44
CA ALA A 334 64.37 -6.81 -16.41
C ALA A 334 63.95 -7.66 -17.67
N VAL A 335 63.49 -7.19 -18.86
CA VAL A 335 63.44 -5.86 -19.53
C VAL A 335 62.38 -5.84 -20.68
N ASP A 336 61.95 -4.64 -21.11
CA ASP A 336 61.34 -4.17 -22.38
C ASP A 336 60.22 -4.91 -23.18
N SER A 337 59.00 -4.34 -23.09
CA SER A 337 58.09 -3.82 -24.16
C SER A 337 57.78 -4.65 -25.43
N VAL A 338 56.54 -4.80 -25.91
CA VAL A 338 55.60 -3.81 -26.54
C VAL A 338 54.18 -4.46 -26.63
N PRO A 339 53.05 -3.72 -26.76
CA PRO A 339 51.74 -4.16 -26.23
C PRO A 339 50.70 -4.67 -27.27
N LEU A 340 49.54 -5.10 -26.72
CA LEU A 340 48.18 -5.24 -27.29
C LEU A 340 48.01 -5.65 -28.77
N LEU A 341 47.27 -6.75 -28.98
CA LEU A 341 46.40 -6.94 -30.14
C LEU A 341 45.26 -7.93 -29.82
N ASP A 342 44.18 -7.85 -30.61
CA ASP A 342 42.87 -8.46 -30.37
C ASP A 342 42.79 -9.99 -30.54
N SER A 343 41.70 -10.54 -29.99
CA SER A 343 40.91 -11.73 -30.42
C SER A 343 41.57 -12.88 -31.22
N PRO A 344 41.21 -14.13 -30.89
CA PRO A 344 41.07 -15.19 -31.88
C PRO A 344 39.62 -15.68 -32.03
N THR A 345 39.16 -15.66 -33.28
CA THR A 345 37.97 -16.38 -33.76
C THR A 345 38.19 -17.90 -33.71
N VAL A 346 37.11 -18.65 -33.47
CA VAL A 346 37.15 -20.13 -33.38
C VAL A 346 36.91 -20.78 -34.76
N GLU A 347 37.93 -21.47 -35.25
CA GLU A 347 37.82 -22.79 -35.90
C GLU A 347 38.50 -23.81 -34.94
N SER A 348 38.24 -25.12 -34.93
CA SER A 348 37.71 -26.01 -35.97
C SER A 348 37.00 -27.25 -35.38
N ASP A 349 36.23 -27.95 -36.22
CA ASP A 349 36.30 -29.41 -36.49
C ASP A 349 34.93 -29.94 -36.98
N LEU A 350 34.73 -30.25 -38.26
CA LEU A 350 35.16 -31.48 -38.96
C LEU A 350 34.67 -32.78 -38.31
N SER A 351 33.55 -33.32 -38.80
CA SER A 351 33.59 -34.31 -39.90
C SER A 351 32.30 -35.12 -40.04
N LEU A 352 31.74 -35.19 -41.26
CA LEU A 352 31.16 -36.42 -41.86
C LEU A 352 30.69 -36.18 -43.30
N LEU A 353 30.77 -37.23 -44.12
CA LEU A 353 30.26 -37.34 -45.50
C LEU A 353 30.95 -36.48 -46.57
N GLY A 354 32.20 -36.84 -46.86
CA GLY A 354 32.73 -36.71 -48.23
C GLY A 354 32.23 -37.85 -49.13
N GLY A 355 32.03 -37.57 -50.42
CA GLY A 355 31.70 -38.57 -51.42
C GLY A 355 31.20 -37.95 -52.74
N LEU A 356 31.85 -38.33 -53.86
CA LEU A 356 31.60 -37.92 -55.26
C LEU A 356 32.31 -36.64 -55.75
N GLY A 357 33.63 -36.76 -55.96
CA GLY A 357 34.34 -35.92 -56.91
C GLY A 357 34.07 -36.37 -58.35
N LEU A 358 33.48 -35.48 -59.16
CA LEU A 358 33.41 -35.64 -60.62
C LEU A 358 34.44 -34.72 -61.27
N GLU A 359 35.29 -35.30 -62.12
CA GLU A 359 36.26 -34.53 -62.90
C GLU A 359 35.57 -33.60 -63.90
N THR A 360 36.04 -32.36 -64.04
CA THR A 360 35.63 -31.48 -65.14
C THR A 360 36.84 -30.99 -65.92
N GLY A 361 37.05 -31.58 -67.10
CA GLY A 361 37.99 -31.09 -68.10
C GLY A 361 37.59 -29.74 -68.72
N PRO A 362 38.40 -29.19 -69.64
CA PRO A 362 38.34 -27.78 -70.06
C PRO A 362 37.14 -27.37 -70.93
N THR A 363 36.16 -28.25 -71.17
CA THR A 363 35.03 -28.01 -72.09
C THR A 363 33.93 -27.11 -71.52
N VAL A 364 33.79 -26.99 -70.20
CA VAL A 364 32.68 -26.24 -69.55
C VAL A 364 32.82 -24.71 -69.70
N ARG A 365 34.02 -24.18 -69.98
CA ARG A 365 34.23 -22.72 -70.11
C ARG A 365 33.54 -22.09 -71.33
N ARG A 366 33.22 -22.84 -72.39
CA ARG A 366 32.59 -22.30 -73.61
C ARG A 366 31.07 -22.16 -73.50
N ALA A 367 30.39 -23.10 -72.83
CA ALA A 367 28.94 -23.07 -72.64
C ALA A 367 28.48 -21.94 -71.69
N ARG A 368 29.30 -21.56 -70.70
CA ARG A 368 28.97 -20.46 -69.78
C ARG A 368 28.85 -19.10 -70.48
N SER A 369 29.69 -18.77 -71.47
CA SER A 369 29.60 -17.46 -72.12
C SER A 369 28.34 -17.30 -72.98
N GLU A 370 27.91 -18.36 -73.68
CA GLU A 370 26.69 -18.33 -74.50
C GLU A 370 25.43 -18.25 -73.63
N PHE A 371 25.37 -19.00 -72.52
CA PHE A 371 24.26 -18.94 -71.57
C PHE A 371 24.07 -17.53 -70.98
N PHE A 372 25.15 -16.89 -70.50
CA PHE A 372 25.06 -15.52 -69.99
C PHE A 372 24.76 -14.47 -71.07
N HIS A 373 25.11 -14.72 -72.33
CA HIS A 373 24.76 -13.83 -73.44
C HIS A 373 23.28 -13.94 -73.83
N ALA A 374 22.71 -15.16 -73.83
CA ALA A 374 21.28 -15.41 -74.05
C ALA A 374 20.41 -14.86 -72.89
N LEU A 375 20.90 -14.98 -71.65
CA LEU A 375 20.28 -14.34 -70.47
C LEU A 375 20.26 -12.81 -70.59
N ARG A 376 21.25 -12.21 -71.28
CA ARG A 376 21.33 -10.76 -71.47
C ARG A 376 20.40 -10.23 -72.57
N SER A 377 20.08 -11.00 -73.60
CA SER A 377 19.29 -10.52 -74.74
C SER A 377 17.78 -10.81 -74.66
N ASN A 378 17.32 -11.81 -73.90
CA ASN A 378 15.93 -12.26 -73.95
C ASN A 378 15.18 -12.06 -72.62
N ALA A 379 14.23 -11.11 -72.60
CA ALA A 379 13.47 -10.74 -71.40
C ALA A 379 12.51 -11.84 -70.92
N VAL A 380 11.92 -12.63 -71.82
CA VAL A 380 10.97 -13.70 -71.48
C VAL A 380 11.66 -14.81 -70.68
N LEU A 381 12.88 -15.18 -71.09
CA LEU A 381 13.68 -16.22 -70.45
C LEU A 381 14.05 -15.86 -69.00
N ARG A 382 14.27 -14.56 -68.71
CA ARG A 382 14.52 -14.09 -67.33
C ARG A 382 13.31 -14.31 -66.43
N TRP A 383 12.13 -13.90 -66.88
CA TRP A 383 10.89 -14.07 -66.10
C TRP A 383 10.54 -15.54 -65.90
N GLN A 384 10.79 -16.41 -66.88
CA GLN A 384 10.63 -17.86 -66.72
C GLN A 384 11.59 -18.45 -65.67
N ILE A 385 12.87 -18.07 -65.68
CA ILE A 385 13.85 -18.54 -64.69
C ILE A 385 13.53 -18.01 -63.29
N VAL A 386 13.11 -16.75 -63.15
CA VAL A 386 12.66 -16.18 -61.87
C VAL A 386 11.39 -16.88 -61.36
N ALA A 387 10.42 -17.17 -62.23
CA ALA A 387 9.21 -17.89 -61.87
C ALA A 387 9.50 -19.34 -61.43
N ILE A 388 10.40 -20.04 -62.12
CA ILE A 388 10.84 -21.40 -61.74
C ILE A 388 11.60 -21.38 -60.42
N ALA A 389 12.51 -20.42 -60.21
CA ALA A 389 13.22 -20.26 -58.94
C ALA A 389 12.27 -19.93 -57.77
N ALA A 390 11.27 -19.09 -58.00
CA ALA A 390 10.22 -18.79 -57.03
C ALA A 390 9.37 -20.03 -56.70
N LEU A 391 8.97 -20.82 -57.71
CA LEU A 391 8.25 -22.09 -57.51
C LEU A 391 9.09 -23.10 -56.70
N ILE A 392 10.38 -23.23 -57.00
CA ILE A 392 11.32 -24.10 -56.27
C ILE A 392 11.55 -23.62 -54.83
N ALA A 393 11.43 -22.33 -54.54
CA ALA A 393 11.50 -21.79 -53.18
C ALA A 393 10.17 -21.95 -52.42
N ILE A 394 9.02 -21.74 -53.08
CA ILE A 394 7.69 -21.74 -52.45
C ILE A 394 7.23 -23.16 -52.11
N LEU A 395 7.49 -24.17 -52.97
CA LEU A 395 7.10 -25.57 -52.73
C LEU A 395 7.63 -26.17 -51.41
N PRO A 396 8.94 -26.10 -51.08
CA PRO A 396 9.43 -26.59 -49.80
C PRO A 396 8.92 -25.75 -48.62
N LEU A 397 8.73 -24.44 -48.79
CA LEU A 397 8.17 -23.56 -47.75
C LEU A 397 6.71 -23.89 -47.42
N THR A 398 5.87 -24.15 -48.43
CA THR A 398 4.47 -24.58 -48.22
C THR A 398 4.40 -26.00 -47.68
N PHE A 399 5.30 -26.90 -48.08
CA PHE A 399 5.41 -28.24 -47.51
C PHE A 399 5.83 -28.20 -46.03
N PHE A 400 6.85 -27.41 -45.66
CA PHE A 400 7.25 -27.21 -44.27
C PHE A 400 6.11 -26.60 -43.43
N SER A 401 5.43 -25.58 -43.96
CA SER A 401 4.28 -24.94 -43.30
C SER A 401 3.13 -25.93 -43.06
N LEU A 402 2.82 -26.78 -44.05
CA LEU A 402 1.81 -27.84 -43.92
C LEU A 402 2.25 -28.92 -42.91
N PHE A 403 3.53 -29.29 -42.90
CA PHE A 403 4.07 -30.27 -41.94
C PHE A 403 3.97 -29.75 -40.50
N TYR A 404 4.45 -28.54 -40.22
CA TYR A 404 4.30 -27.88 -38.92
C TYR A 404 2.83 -27.70 -38.51
N TYR A 405 1.94 -27.38 -39.45
CA TYR A 405 0.50 -27.28 -39.17
C TYR A 405 -0.11 -28.63 -38.79
N LEU A 406 0.34 -29.74 -39.40
CA LEU A 406 -0.13 -31.09 -39.08
C LEU A 406 0.42 -31.59 -37.74
N GLU A 407 1.70 -31.34 -37.43
CA GLU A 407 2.28 -31.63 -36.11
C GLU A 407 1.58 -30.84 -35.01
N ALA A 408 1.40 -29.52 -35.19
CA ALA A 408 0.65 -28.68 -34.25
C ALA A 408 -0.79 -29.17 -34.04
N ARG A 409 -1.43 -29.72 -35.08
CA ARG A 409 -2.77 -30.32 -35.00
C ARG A 409 -2.78 -31.67 -34.29
N GLN A 410 -1.74 -32.48 -34.39
CA GLN A 410 -1.59 -33.73 -33.62
C GLN A 410 -1.29 -33.43 -32.15
N ALA A 411 -0.33 -32.54 -31.86
CA ALA A 411 -0.04 -32.08 -30.51
C ALA A 411 -1.29 -31.50 -29.83
N LYS A 412 -2.08 -30.66 -30.53
CA LYS A 412 -3.36 -30.16 -30.03
C LYS A 412 -4.38 -31.28 -29.73
N LYS A 413 -4.38 -32.38 -30.50
CA LYS A 413 -5.25 -33.54 -30.20
C LYS A 413 -4.79 -34.34 -28.99
N GLN A 414 -3.48 -34.53 -28.81
CA GLN A 414 -2.94 -35.18 -27.60
C GLN A 414 -3.21 -34.35 -26.36
N VAL A 415 -2.90 -33.05 -26.37
CA VAL A 415 -3.16 -32.15 -25.24
C VAL A 415 -4.66 -32.09 -24.89
N VAL A 416 -5.57 -32.14 -25.87
CA VAL A 416 -7.03 -32.21 -25.60
C VAL A 416 -7.45 -33.57 -25.02
N ALA A 417 -6.81 -34.67 -25.40
CA ALA A 417 -7.07 -35.99 -24.83
C ALA A 417 -6.53 -36.10 -23.39
N GLU A 418 -5.28 -35.70 -23.16
CA GLU A 418 -4.63 -35.65 -21.84
C GLU A 418 -5.37 -34.69 -20.89
N ALA A 419 -5.81 -33.52 -21.37
CA ALA A 419 -6.64 -32.61 -20.58
C ALA A 419 -8.00 -33.22 -20.22
N ALA A 420 -8.65 -33.95 -21.14
CA ALA A 420 -9.92 -34.62 -20.85
C ALA A 420 -9.74 -35.80 -19.86
N GLU A 421 -8.63 -36.52 -19.92
CA GLU A 421 -8.30 -37.63 -19.02
C GLU A 421 -7.94 -37.11 -17.61
N PHE A 422 -7.13 -36.05 -17.53
CA PHE A 422 -6.84 -35.34 -16.28
C PHE A 422 -8.10 -34.71 -15.65
N GLN A 423 -8.96 -34.10 -16.47
CA GLN A 423 -10.23 -33.53 -16.00
C GLN A 423 -11.20 -34.63 -15.51
N ALA A 424 -11.20 -35.81 -16.14
CA ALA A 424 -11.94 -36.97 -15.65
C ALA A 424 -11.37 -37.54 -14.34
N GLU A 425 -10.04 -37.57 -14.17
CA GLU A 425 -9.39 -38.01 -12.93
C GLU A 425 -9.66 -37.03 -11.77
N LEU A 426 -9.56 -35.72 -12.03
CA LEU A 426 -9.88 -34.66 -11.07
C LEU A 426 -11.35 -34.72 -10.66
N GLN A 427 -12.26 -34.85 -11.64
CA GLN A 427 -13.70 -35.05 -11.40
C GLN A 427 -13.97 -36.34 -10.61
N ALA A 428 -13.22 -37.42 -10.83
CA ALA A 428 -13.32 -38.64 -10.03
C ALA A 428 -12.81 -38.44 -8.59
N LYS A 429 -11.79 -37.60 -8.38
CA LYS A 429 -11.23 -37.26 -7.05
C LYS A 429 -12.20 -36.40 -6.25
N VAL A 430 -12.77 -35.35 -6.85
CA VAL A 430 -13.84 -34.51 -6.28
C VAL A 430 -15.07 -35.35 -5.96
N ASN A 431 -15.53 -36.20 -6.89
CA ASN A 431 -16.68 -37.08 -6.62
C ASN A 431 -16.41 -38.10 -5.50
N ARG A 432 -15.18 -38.63 -5.37
CA ARG A 432 -14.81 -39.49 -4.23
C ARG A 432 -14.85 -38.72 -2.91
N GLN A 433 -14.37 -37.48 -2.87
CA GLN A 433 -14.42 -36.63 -1.67
C GLN A 433 -15.87 -36.21 -1.33
N ALA A 434 -16.68 -35.80 -2.29
CA ALA A 434 -18.10 -35.50 -2.10
C ALA A 434 -18.95 -36.74 -1.74
N ALA A 435 -18.53 -37.95 -2.15
CA ALA A 435 -19.13 -39.20 -1.73
C ALA A 435 -18.66 -39.64 -0.33
N ALA A 436 -17.40 -39.39 0.02
CA ALA A 436 -16.89 -39.59 1.38
C ALA A 436 -17.61 -38.65 2.35
N PHE A 437 -17.70 -37.35 2.05
CA PHE A 437 -18.48 -36.39 2.83
C PHE A 437 -19.95 -36.78 2.94
N ARG A 438 -20.61 -37.25 1.87
CA ARG A 438 -21.98 -37.75 1.97
C ARG A 438 -22.10 -38.98 2.89
N ARG A 439 -21.11 -39.87 2.91
CA ARG A 439 -21.06 -41.02 3.83
C ARG A 439 -20.81 -40.57 5.27
N ASP A 440 -19.88 -39.66 5.50
CA ASP A 440 -19.59 -39.12 6.83
C ASP A 440 -20.79 -38.33 7.37
N LEU A 441 -21.45 -37.51 6.54
CA LEU A 441 -22.72 -36.84 6.88
C LEU A 441 -23.87 -37.82 7.17
N THR A 442 -23.89 -38.98 6.51
CA THR A 442 -24.89 -40.03 6.81
C THR A 442 -24.57 -40.74 8.12
N ARG A 443 -23.28 -41.03 8.36
CA ARG A 443 -22.78 -41.63 9.59
C ARG A 443 -22.89 -40.70 10.80
N GLU A 444 -22.78 -39.39 10.58
CA GLU A 444 -23.05 -38.35 11.58
C GLU A 444 -24.55 -38.13 11.79
N LYS A 445 -25.41 -38.32 10.78
CA LYS A 445 -26.86 -38.43 11.00
C LYS A 445 -27.20 -39.66 11.85
N GLU A 446 -26.62 -40.81 11.55
CA GLU A 446 -26.77 -42.03 12.37
C GLU A 446 -26.24 -41.82 13.80
N GLN A 447 -25.10 -41.13 13.98
CA GLN A 447 -24.60 -40.76 15.31
C GLN A 447 -25.47 -39.71 16.01
N LYS A 448 -26.05 -38.76 15.28
CA LYS A 448 -26.99 -37.76 15.81
C LYS A 448 -28.29 -38.43 16.25
N GLU A 449 -28.83 -39.33 15.45
CA GLU A 449 -29.99 -40.15 15.79
C GLU A 449 -29.69 -41.09 16.98
N GLN A 450 -28.47 -41.63 17.08
CA GLN A 450 -28.01 -42.35 18.28
C GLN A 450 -27.89 -41.43 19.51
N LEU A 451 -27.36 -40.21 19.37
CA LEU A 451 -27.29 -39.24 20.48
C LEU A 451 -28.67 -38.72 20.88
N GLU A 452 -29.60 -38.55 19.93
CA GLU A 452 -31.00 -38.19 20.18
C GLU A 452 -31.77 -39.36 20.80
N SER A 453 -31.49 -40.61 20.41
CA SER A 453 -31.98 -41.80 21.11
C SER A 453 -31.48 -41.84 22.56
N VAL A 454 -30.18 -41.59 22.79
CA VAL A 454 -29.60 -41.49 24.13
C VAL A 454 -30.17 -40.29 24.89
N LEU A 455 -30.52 -39.19 24.22
CA LEU A 455 -31.20 -38.04 24.83
C LEU A 455 -32.60 -38.43 25.33
N ASN A 456 -33.37 -39.15 24.51
CA ASN A 456 -34.71 -39.66 24.86
C ASN A 456 -34.66 -40.72 25.97
N ASP A 457 -33.67 -41.61 25.96
CA ASP A 457 -33.43 -42.56 27.06
C ASP A 457 -33.06 -41.83 28.36
N ILE A 458 -32.34 -40.70 28.27
CA ILE A 458 -32.00 -39.83 29.40
C ILE A 458 -33.20 -39.00 29.87
N GLU A 459 -34.14 -38.59 29.00
CA GLU A 459 -35.40 -37.93 29.39
C GLU A 459 -36.27 -38.80 30.30
N GLY A 460 -36.18 -40.13 30.18
CA GLY A 460 -36.78 -41.07 31.13
C GLY A 460 -36.13 -41.05 32.53
N SER A 461 -34.95 -40.45 32.69
CA SER A 461 -34.20 -40.36 33.95
C SER A 461 -34.15 -38.91 34.45
N GLN A 462 -34.82 -38.64 35.57
CA GLN A 462 -35.27 -37.29 35.94
C GLN A 462 -34.18 -36.30 36.43
N ASN A 463 -32.88 -36.51 36.13
CA ASN A 463 -31.76 -35.73 36.69
C ASN A 463 -30.54 -35.59 35.74
N ASN A 464 -30.60 -34.77 34.67
CA ASN A 464 -29.39 -34.09 34.14
C ASN A 464 -29.60 -32.96 33.09
N LEU A 465 -30.30 -31.87 33.46
CA LEU A 465 -30.34 -30.63 32.65
C LEU A 465 -28.95 -30.10 32.26
N LEU A 466 -27.97 -30.22 33.16
CA LEU A 466 -26.58 -29.79 32.91
C LEU A 466 -25.86 -30.70 31.90
N GLY A 467 -26.14 -32.01 31.94
CA GLY A 467 -25.62 -32.99 30.97
C GLY A 467 -26.20 -32.78 29.58
N GLN A 468 -27.52 -32.61 29.48
CA GLN A 468 -28.24 -32.29 28.24
C GLN A 468 -27.69 -31.00 27.60
N ALA A 469 -27.54 -29.92 28.38
CA ALA A 469 -27.00 -28.66 27.90
C ALA A 469 -25.52 -28.73 27.47
N LYS A 470 -24.73 -29.65 28.04
CA LYS A 470 -23.33 -29.88 27.64
C LYS A 470 -23.24 -30.72 26.35
N LEU A 471 -24.08 -31.74 26.22
CA LEU A 471 -24.15 -32.59 25.03
C LEU A 471 -24.67 -31.80 23.81
N ALA A 472 -25.74 -31.01 23.99
CA ALA A 472 -26.25 -30.11 22.95
C ALA A 472 -25.19 -29.09 22.48
N ARG A 473 -24.42 -28.50 23.41
CA ARG A 473 -23.27 -27.63 23.09
C ARG A 473 -22.16 -28.36 22.31
N GLN A 474 -21.90 -29.62 22.61
CA GLN A 474 -20.90 -30.42 21.91
C GLN A 474 -21.35 -30.77 20.47
N ILE A 475 -22.61 -31.16 20.28
CA ILE A 475 -23.21 -31.38 18.95
C ILE A 475 -23.14 -30.10 18.11
N LEU A 476 -23.46 -28.94 18.72
CA LEU A 476 -23.41 -27.64 18.02
C LEU A 476 -21.99 -27.32 17.53
N ARG A 477 -20.97 -27.53 18.37
CA ARG A 477 -19.57 -27.30 18.00
C ARG A 477 -19.08 -28.23 16.88
N GLN A 478 -19.39 -29.52 16.94
CA GLN A 478 -19.05 -30.45 15.85
C GLN A 478 -19.75 -30.09 14.53
N THR A 479 -21.00 -29.64 14.59
CA THR A 479 -21.73 -29.16 13.42
C THR A 479 -21.09 -27.90 12.83
N GLN A 480 -20.59 -27.00 13.68
CA GLN A 480 -19.83 -25.81 13.26
C GLN A 480 -18.48 -26.18 12.63
N ASP A 481 -17.67 -27.02 13.27
CA ASP A 481 -16.36 -27.44 12.74
C ASP A 481 -16.47 -28.11 11.35
N ASN A 482 -17.53 -28.88 11.13
CA ASN A 482 -17.83 -29.51 9.84
C ASN A 482 -18.33 -28.50 8.79
N GLY A 483 -19.11 -27.50 9.20
CA GLY A 483 -19.48 -26.35 8.37
C GLY A 483 -18.26 -25.54 7.95
N ASP A 484 -17.40 -25.15 8.91
CA ASP A 484 -16.15 -24.42 8.69
C ASP A 484 -15.19 -25.17 7.74
N ARG A 485 -15.10 -26.50 7.88
CA ARG A 485 -14.32 -27.35 6.97
C ARG A 485 -14.91 -27.37 5.55
N PHE A 486 -16.24 -27.46 5.42
CA PHE A 486 -16.91 -27.41 4.12
C PHE A 486 -16.73 -26.03 3.44
N PHE A 487 -16.95 -24.94 4.17
CA PHE A 487 -16.80 -23.59 3.62
C PHE A 487 -15.35 -23.24 3.31
N ARG A 488 -14.38 -23.71 4.11
CA ARG A 488 -12.96 -23.66 3.74
C ARG A 488 -12.73 -24.33 2.38
N LEU A 489 -13.28 -25.52 2.16
CA LEU A 489 -13.15 -26.25 0.90
C LEU A 489 -13.82 -25.53 -0.30
N VAL A 490 -14.94 -24.83 -0.09
CA VAL A 490 -15.64 -23.99 -1.10
C VAL A 490 -14.93 -22.65 -1.39
N LEU A 491 -14.14 -22.15 -0.44
CA LEU A 491 -13.36 -20.91 -0.56
C LEU A 491 -11.97 -21.17 -1.16
N GLU A 492 -11.31 -22.27 -0.76
CA GLU A 492 -10.01 -22.70 -1.28
C GLU A 492 -10.12 -23.23 -2.71
N ASN A 493 -11.14 -24.04 -3.02
CA ASN A 493 -11.41 -24.43 -4.41
C ASN A 493 -12.31 -23.36 -5.06
N ARG A 494 -11.67 -22.34 -5.65
CA ARG A 494 -12.30 -21.42 -6.62
C ARG A 494 -12.79 -22.16 -7.88
N ASP A 495 -12.16 -23.31 -8.10
CA ASP A 495 -12.62 -24.49 -8.82
C ASP A 495 -12.60 -24.49 -10.35
N THR A 496 -12.59 -25.71 -10.85
CA THR A 496 -12.48 -26.15 -12.24
C THR A 496 -13.41 -25.40 -13.21
N ASP A 497 -13.03 -25.37 -14.49
CA ASP A 497 -13.70 -24.66 -15.60
C ASP A 497 -15.09 -25.25 -16.00
N VAL A 498 -15.82 -25.82 -15.05
CA VAL A 498 -17.13 -26.45 -15.21
C VAL A 498 -18.24 -25.47 -14.78
N PRO A 499 -19.11 -24.97 -15.68
CA PRO A 499 -20.14 -23.99 -15.35
C PRO A 499 -21.08 -24.42 -14.22
N GLU A 500 -21.46 -25.70 -14.18
CA GLU A 500 -22.34 -26.30 -13.18
C GLU A 500 -21.76 -26.20 -11.76
N PHE A 501 -20.43 -26.23 -11.62
CA PHE A 501 -19.77 -26.03 -10.33
C PHE A 501 -19.79 -24.55 -9.91
N ARG A 502 -19.63 -23.62 -10.84
CA ARG A 502 -19.67 -22.17 -10.55
C ARG A 502 -21.05 -21.74 -10.04
N GLU A 503 -22.12 -22.30 -10.59
CA GLU A 503 -23.49 -22.09 -10.08
C GLU A 503 -23.66 -22.66 -8.66
N GLY A 504 -23.25 -23.91 -8.42
CA GLY A 504 -23.28 -24.53 -7.09
C GLY A 504 -22.41 -23.81 -6.05
N ARG A 505 -21.26 -23.25 -6.44
CA ARG A 505 -20.39 -22.41 -5.59
C ARG A 505 -21.09 -21.10 -5.21
N ALA A 506 -21.78 -20.45 -6.14
CA ALA A 506 -22.54 -19.23 -5.85
C ALA A 506 -23.70 -19.49 -4.87
N GLU A 507 -24.45 -20.58 -5.05
CA GLU A 507 -25.48 -21.01 -4.10
C GLU A 507 -24.90 -21.32 -2.72
N ALA A 508 -23.78 -22.06 -2.66
CA ALA A 508 -23.08 -22.36 -1.41
C ALA A 508 -22.60 -21.09 -0.69
N LEU A 509 -22.05 -20.10 -1.39
CA LEU A 509 -21.66 -18.81 -0.79
C LEU A 509 -22.86 -18.05 -0.21
N ILE A 510 -24.02 -18.07 -0.89
CA ILE A 510 -25.26 -17.46 -0.41
C ILE A 510 -25.81 -18.19 0.83
N GLU A 511 -25.76 -19.52 0.85
CA GLU A 511 -26.19 -20.31 2.01
C GLU A 511 -25.23 -20.14 3.20
N GLY A 512 -23.91 -20.16 2.96
CA GLY A 512 -22.87 -19.93 3.95
C GLY A 512 -22.95 -18.54 4.57
N LYS A 513 -23.16 -17.50 3.76
CA LYS A 513 -23.47 -16.14 4.24
C LYS A 513 -24.65 -16.17 5.21
N LYS A 514 -25.80 -16.72 4.79
CA LYS A 514 -26.99 -16.83 5.65
C LYS A 514 -26.76 -17.67 6.90
N HIS A 515 -25.88 -18.66 6.86
CA HIS A 515 -25.53 -19.50 8.01
C HIS A 515 -24.72 -18.70 9.03
N TYR A 516 -23.63 -18.08 8.60
CA TYR A 516 -22.74 -17.32 9.47
C TYR A 516 -23.37 -16.00 9.96
N GLU A 517 -24.17 -15.30 9.14
CA GLU A 517 -24.96 -14.13 9.59
C GLU A 517 -25.85 -14.53 10.79
N ARG A 518 -26.60 -15.64 10.69
CA ARG A 518 -27.44 -16.16 11.78
C ARG A 518 -26.64 -16.63 13.00
N LEU A 519 -25.43 -17.16 12.81
CA LEU A 519 -24.56 -17.57 13.91
C LEU A 519 -24.08 -16.34 14.70
N VAL A 520 -23.63 -15.29 14.03
CA VAL A 520 -23.22 -14.02 14.66
C VAL A 520 -24.42 -13.33 15.32
N GLU A 521 -25.60 -13.32 14.69
CA GLU A 521 -26.83 -12.74 15.26
C GLU A 521 -27.30 -13.48 16.52
N ALA A 522 -27.28 -14.83 16.50
CA ALA A 522 -27.78 -15.65 17.61
C ALA A 522 -26.83 -15.72 18.82
N TYR A 523 -25.51 -15.64 18.59
CA TYR A 523 -24.50 -15.86 19.64
C TYR A 523 -23.66 -14.62 19.98
N GLY A 524 -23.59 -13.60 19.10
CA GLY A 524 -23.01 -12.28 19.41
C GLY A 524 -21.68 -12.32 20.16
N ASP A 525 -21.68 -11.81 21.38
CA ASP A 525 -20.52 -11.75 22.29
C ASP A 525 -20.61 -12.80 23.42
N ALA A 526 -21.37 -13.89 23.23
CA ALA A 526 -21.51 -14.95 24.22
C ALA A 526 -20.14 -15.63 24.48
N PRO A 527 -19.62 -15.63 25.73
CA PRO A 527 -18.27 -16.15 26.02
C PRO A 527 -18.05 -17.61 25.59
N ASP A 528 -19.07 -18.46 25.70
CA ASP A 528 -19.03 -19.87 25.27
C ASP A 528 -18.82 -20.07 23.75
N PHE A 529 -19.02 -19.02 22.94
CA PHE A 529 -19.04 -19.04 21.46
C PHE A 529 -18.13 -17.99 20.80
N ILE A 530 -17.26 -17.32 21.57
CA ILE A 530 -16.39 -16.25 21.04
C ILE A 530 -15.45 -16.74 19.91
N VAL A 531 -14.96 -18.00 19.97
CA VAL A 531 -14.17 -18.62 18.89
C VAL A 531 -15.04 -18.89 17.66
N SER A 532 -16.22 -19.48 17.83
CA SER A 532 -17.15 -19.78 16.73
C SER A 532 -17.62 -18.51 16.01
N THR A 533 -17.86 -17.43 16.75
CA THR A 533 -18.25 -16.13 16.17
C THR A 533 -17.06 -15.44 15.49
N ALA A 534 -15.83 -15.54 16.02
CA ALA A 534 -14.64 -15.07 15.33
C ALA A 534 -14.40 -15.80 13.98
N ASN A 535 -14.56 -17.13 13.96
CA ASN A 535 -14.55 -17.93 12.72
C ASN A 535 -15.66 -17.49 11.76
N ALA A 536 -16.89 -17.37 12.24
CA ALA A 536 -18.01 -16.94 11.41
C ALA A 536 -17.78 -15.55 10.77
N LEU A 537 -17.20 -14.61 11.52
CA LEU A 537 -16.84 -13.28 11.02
C LEU A 537 -15.68 -13.33 10.00
N PHE A 538 -14.68 -14.20 10.22
CA PHE A 538 -13.60 -14.42 9.27
C PHE A 538 -14.10 -14.99 7.94
N TYR A 539 -14.94 -16.02 7.99
CA TYR A 539 -15.56 -16.61 6.81
C TYR A 539 -16.55 -15.65 6.14
N LEU A 540 -17.33 -14.88 6.89
CA LEU A 540 -18.14 -13.77 6.34
C LEU A 540 -17.27 -12.72 5.64
N GLY A 541 -16.13 -12.34 6.22
CA GLY A 541 -15.16 -11.45 5.59
C GLY A 541 -14.74 -11.94 4.20
N GLN A 542 -14.40 -13.23 4.08
CA GLN A 542 -14.07 -13.86 2.81
C GLN A 542 -15.27 -13.91 1.84
N ILE A 543 -16.43 -14.39 2.30
CA ILE A 543 -17.64 -14.52 1.48
C ILE A 543 -18.10 -13.15 0.95
N TYR A 544 -18.15 -12.13 1.80
CA TYR A 544 -18.46 -10.76 1.38
C TYR A 544 -17.45 -10.21 0.37
N ARG A 545 -16.17 -10.59 0.45
CA ARG A 545 -15.14 -10.20 -0.52
C ARG A 545 -15.41 -10.83 -1.89
N GLU A 546 -15.66 -12.14 -1.93
CA GLU A 546 -15.98 -12.88 -3.16
C GLU A 546 -17.32 -12.41 -3.78
N MET A 547 -18.29 -12.02 -2.97
CA MET A 547 -19.56 -11.43 -3.41
C MET A 547 -19.48 -9.93 -3.78
N GLY A 548 -18.32 -9.28 -3.62
CA GLY A 548 -18.15 -7.86 -3.91
C GLY A 548 -18.89 -6.90 -2.96
N GLU A 549 -19.24 -7.36 -1.76
CA GLU A 549 -19.80 -6.58 -0.64
C GLU A 549 -18.66 -5.99 0.24
N PHE A 550 -17.71 -5.28 -0.39
CA PHE A 550 -16.44 -4.88 0.22
C PHE A 550 -16.54 -4.14 1.56
N GLY A 551 -17.55 -3.28 1.75
CA GLY A 551 -17.76 -2.58 3.03
C GLY A 551 -18.11 -3.52 4.19
N LYS A 552 -18.90 -4.58 3.93
CA LYS A 552 -19.19 -5.62 4.93
C LYS A 552 -17.99 -6.55 5.14
N SER A 553 -17.23 -6.83 4.08
CA SER A 553 -15.97 -7.57 4.16
C SER A 553 -14.98 -6.87 5.09
N LEU A 554 -14.81 -5.55 4.95
CA LEU A 554 -13.96 -4.71 5.80
C LEU A 554 -14.38 -4.82 7.28
N ALA A 555 -15.67 -4.62 7.57
CA ALA A 555 -16.21 -4.71 8.92
C ALA A 555 -16.03 -6.11 9.53
N ALA A 556 -16.33 -7.16 8.77
CA ALA A 556 -16.23 -8.55 9.23
C ALA A 556 -14.78 -8.98 9.49
N PHE A 557 -13.82 -8.61 8.64
CA PHE A 557 -12.40 -8.87 8.90
C PHE A 557 -11.84 -8.06 10.08
N GLY A 558 -12.24 -6.79 10.24
CA GLY A 558 -11.83 -5.96 11.38
C GLY A 558 -12.39 -6.47 12.72
N GLU A 559 -13.61 -7.03 12.71
CA GLU A 559 -14.19 -7.68 13.88
C GLU A 559 -13.54 -9.04 14.18
N ALA A 560 -13.33 -9.87 13.15
CA ALA A 560 -12.66 -11.17 13.29
C ALA A 560 -11.24 -11.02 13.84
N GLU A 561 -10.47 -10.07 13.31
CA GLU A 561 -9.12 -9.78 13.79
C GLU A 561 -9.12 -9.35 15.25
N ARG A 562 -10.01 -8.44 15.66
CA ARG A 562 -10.10 -8.00 17.07
C ARG A 562 -10.43 -9.16 18.02
N ARG A 563 -11.33 -10.06 17.62
CA ARG A 563 -11.71 -11.24 18.42
C ARG A 563 -10.59 -12.27 18.49
N TYR A 564 -9.88 -12.53 17.39
CA TYR A 564 -8.73 -13.44 17.41
C TYR A 564 -7.57 -12.89 18.22
N SER A 565 -7.30 -11.58 18.16
CA SER A 565 -6.29 -10.93 19.01
C SER A 565 -6.64 -11.13 20.48
N ALA A 566 -7.85 -10.75 20.92
CA ALA A 566 -8.29 -10.97 22.31
C ALA A 566 -8.18 -12.46 22.75
N LEU A 567 -8.57 -13.39 21.88
CA LEU A 567 -8.45 -14.85 22.11
C LEU A 567 -7.00 -15.36 22.18
N LEU A 568 -6.06 -14.69 21.51
CA LEU A 568 -4.63 -15.01 21.57
C LEU A 568 -4.02 -14.61 22.92
N GLU A 569 -4.65 -13.67 23.61
CA GLU A 569 -4.11 -13.01 24.79
C GLU A 569 -4.78 -13.44 26.11
N GLU A 570 -6.04 -13.90 26.08
CA GLU A 570 -6.76 -14.42 27.26
C GLU A 570 -6.27 -15.79 27.76
N ALA A 571 -5.56 -16.57 26.94
CA ALA A 571 -5.29 -17.97 27.25
C ALA A 571 -3.85 -18.41 26.91
N SER A 572 -3.40 -19.43 27.63
CA SER A 572 -2.19 -20.23 27.32
C SER A 572 -2.31 -21.06 26.03
N THR A 573 -3.14 -20.64 25.08
CA THR A 573 -3.38 -21.27 23.79
C THR A 573 -2.36 -20.80 22.77
N SER A 574 -1.32 -21.60 22.57
CA SER A 574 -0.43 -21.51 21.41
C SER A 574 -1.12 -21.96 20.10
N ASN A 575 -2.37 -21.54 19.86
CA ASN A 575 -3.11 -21.95 18.67
C ASN A 575 -2.61 -21.16 17.44
N VAL A 576 -1.82 -21.83 16.60
CA VAL A 576 -1.25 -21.24 15.38
C VAL A 576 -2.34 -20.82 14.37
N GLU A 577 -3.52 -21.43 14.40
CA GLU A 577 -4.61 -21.09 13.48
C GLU A 577 -5.17 -19.68 13.74
N PHE A 578 -5.21 -19.22 14.99
CA PHE A 578 -5.62 -17.84 15.30
C PHE A 578 -4.60 -16.83 14.75
N VAL A 579 -3.30 -17.14 14.85
CA VAL A 579 -2.22 -16.31 14.29
C VAL A 579 -2.35 -16.20 12.76
N LYS A 580 -2.60 -17.34 12.08
CA LYS A 580 -2.84 -17.38 10.63
C LYS A 580 -4.09 -16.60 10.22
N ASN A 581 -5.18 -16.69 11.00
CA ASN A 581 -6.42 -15.99 10.69
C ASN A 581 -6.30 -14.47 10.93
N ILE A 582 -5.55 -14.03 11.95
CA ILE A 582 -5.17 -12.62 12.12
C ILE A 582 -4.35 -12.15 10.92
N ALA A 583 -3.28 -12.87 10.55
CA ALA A 583 -2.43 -12.50 9.42
C ALA A 583 -3.22 -12.39 8.11
N THR A 584 -4.08 -13.38 7.84
CA THR A 584 -4.96 -13.40 6.66
C THR A 584 -5.98 -12.27 6.68
N SER A 585 -6.55 -11.94 7.84
CA SER A 585 -7.46 -10.80 8.01
C SER A 585 -6.74 -9.48 7.76
N LYS A 586 -5.54 -9.28 8.33
CA LYS A 586 -4.70 -8.10 8.07
C LYS A 586 -4.36 -7.98 6.57
N SER A 587 -3.95 -9.05 5.88
CA SER A 587 -3.73 -9.01 4.42
C SER A 587 -5.00 -8.64 3.64
N ALA A 588 -6.17 -9.15 4.04
CA ALA A 588 -7.44 -8.82 3.41
C ALA A 588 -7.83 -7.35 3.62
N LEU A 589 -7.66 -6.82 4.83
CA LEU A 589 -7.85 -5.40 5.15
C LEU A 589 -6.88 -4.51 4.34
N GLY A 590 -5.63 -4.94 4.17
CA GLY A 590 -4.66 -4.27 3.29
C GLY A 590 -5.12 -4.19 1.84
N SER A 591 -5.59 -5.30 1.27
CA SER A 591 -6.13 -5.35 -0.10
C SER A 591 -7.41 -4.51 -0.28
N LEU A 592 -8.27 -4.46 0.75
CA LEU A 592 -9.45 -3.58 0.75
C LEU A 592 -9.05 -2.09 0.84
N SER A 593 -8.01 -1.77 1.62
CA SER A 593 -7.45 -0.42 1.72
C SER A 593 -6.83 0.05 0.40
N ILE A 594 -6.16 -0.83 -0.36
CA ILE A 594 -5.72 -0.54 -1.75
C ILE A 594 -6.91 -0.16 -2.64
N ARG A 595 -8.03 -0.91 -2.58
CA ARG A 595 -9.25 -0.59 -3.36
C ARG A 595 -9.86 0.76 -2.99
N SER A 596 -9.63 1.23 -1.75
CA SER A 596 -10.04 2.55 -1.25
C SER A 596 -8.96 3.64 -1.43
N ALA A 597 -7.89 3.39 -2.19
CA ALA A 597 -6.73 4.27 -2.40
C ALA A 597 -5.97 4.67 -1.12
N GLN A 598 -6.14 3.93 -0.02
CA GLN A 598 -5.49 4.17 1.27
C GLN A 598 -4.14 3.43 1.36
N PHE A 599 -3.18 3.80 0.50
CA PHE A 599 -1.93 3.05 0.33
C PHE A 599 -1.03 3.01 1.57
N SER A 600 -1.06 4.05 2.42
CA SER A 600 -0.33 4.08 3.69
C SER A 600 -0.89 3.09 4.72
N VAL A 601 -2.22 3.06 4.86
CA VAL A 601 -2.97 2.11 5.71
C VAL A 601 -2.79 0.68 5.19
N ALA A 602 -2.88 0.49 3.88
CA ALA A 602 -2.63 -0.79 3.24
C ALA A 602 -1.23 -1.33 3.54
N ARG A 603 -0.18 -0.49 3.40
CA ARG A 603 1.19 -0.86 3.75
C ARG A 603 1.30 -1.35 5.20
N HIS A 604 0.73 -0.61 6.15
CA HIS A 604 0.73 -1.00 7.56
C HIS A 604 0.10 -2.38 7.78
N TYR A 605 -1.07 -2.64 7.19
CA TYR A 605 -1.75 -3.93 7.26
C TYR A 605 -0.92 -5.09 6.67
N PHE A 606 -0.21 -4.89 5.56
CA PHE A 606 0.67 -5.93 4.99
C PHE A 606 1.95 -6.16 5.81
N THR A 607 2.49 -5.12 6.46
CA THR A 607 3.60 -5.25 7.41
C THR A 607 3.17 -6.07 8.63
N GLU A 608 2.01 -5.77 9.23
CA GLU A 608 1.49 -6.50 10.38
C GLU A 608 1.09 -7.94 10.04
N SER A 609 0.49 -8.18 8.86
CA SER A 609 0.27 -9.54 8.37
C SER A 609 1.58 -10.33 8.27
N SER A 610 2.63 -9.73 7.70
CA SER A 610 3.95 -10.36 7.60
C SER A 610 4.55 -10.66 8.98
N ARG A 611 4.31 -9.80 9.98
CA ARG A 611 4.72 -10.05 11.37
C ARG A 611 4.02 -11.28 11.95
N PHE A 612 2.70 -11.40 11.79
CA PHE A 612 1.96 -12.58 12.26
C PHE A 612 2.31 -13.86 11.48
N TRP A 613 2.61 -13.79 10.17
CA TRP A 613 3.17 -14.94 9.44
C TRP A 613 4.56 -15.35 9.94
N MET A 614 5.41 -14.39 10.33
CA MET A 614 6.69 -14.71 10.99
C MET A 614 6.48 -15.37 12.36
N GLU A 615 5.45 -14.99 13.10
CA GLU A 615 5.06 -15.61 14.37
C GLU A 615 4.50 -17.03 14.18
N ALA A 616 3.68 -17.25 13.14
CA ALA A 616 3.10 -18.55 12.80
C ALA A 616 4.19 -19.61 12.52
N ARG A 617 5.17 -19.31 11.66
CA ARG A 617 6.32 -20.23 11.41
C ARG A 617 7.22 -20.46 12.63
N THR A 618 7.24 -19.54 13.60
CA THR A 618 8.01 -19.71 14.84
C THR A 618 7.30 -20.64 15.82
N ARG A 619 5.96 -20.61 15.83
CA ARG A 619 5.13 -21.55 16.61
C ARG A 619 5.04 -22.93 15.97
N ASP A 620 4.98 -23.00 14.63
CA ASP A 620 4.99 -24.24 13.87
C ASP A 620 5.99 -24.17 12.69
N PRO A 621 7.19 -24.76 12.84
CA PRO A 621 8.20 -24.80 11.78
C PRO A 621 7.77 -25.51 10.49
N SER A 622 6.71 -26.33 10.50
CA SER A 622 6.19 -26.94 9.27
C SER A 622 5.57 -25.92 8.31
N LEU A 623 5.07 -24.80 8.85
CA LEU A 623 4.50 -23.69 8.09
C LEU A 623 5.56 -22.74 7.50
N ALA A 624 6.85 -23.06 7.59
CA ALA A 624 7.92 -22.15 7.16
C ALA A 624 7.82 -21.75 5.68
N ALA A 625 7.48 -22.68 4.79
CA ALA A 625 7.33 -22.43 3.35
C ALA A 625 6.07 -21.61 3.02
N GLU A 626 4.92 -21.97 3.62
CA GLU A 626 3.65 -21.24 3.49
C GLU A 626 3.78 -19.80 3.99
N SER A 627 4.37 -19.63 5.17
CA SER A 627 4.58 -18.31 5.79
C SER A 627 5.55 -17.45 4.98
N ALA A 628 6.63 -18.03 4.44
CA ALA A 628 7.56 -17.29 3.58
C ALA A 628 6.87 -16.79 2.29
N LEU A 629 6.05 -17.63 1.66
CA LEU A 629 5.27 -17.23 0.50
C LEU A 629 4.31 -16.08 0.82
N HIS A 630 3.54 -16.17 1.90
CA HIS A 630 2.62 -15.10 2.31
C HIS A 630 3.35 -13.78 2.68
N ILE A 631 4.52 -13.84 3.33
CA ILE A 631 5.36 -12.66 3.59
C ILE A 631 5.82 -12.01 2.28
N HIS A 632 6.14 -12.81 1.25
CA HIS A 632 6.53 -12.28 -0.06
C HIS A 632 5.33 -11.75 -0.86
N GLU A 633 4.17 -12.39 -0.81
CA GLU A 633 2.91 -11.86 -1.37
C GLU A 633 2.55 -10.50 -0.76
N ASN A 634 2.64 -10.37 0.58
CA ASN A 634 2.47 -9.11 1.29
C ASN A 634 3.52 -8.06 0.86
N SER A 635 4.78 -8.46 0.69
CA SER A 635 5.85 -7.57 0.24
C SER A 635 5.60 -7.03 -1.18
N LEU A 636 5.04 -7.84 -2.08
CA LEU A 636 4.61 -7.39 -3.42
C LEU A 636 3.43 -6.42 -3.36
N ALA A 637 2.51 -6.59 -2.40
CA ALA A 637 1.43 -5.63 -2.16
C ALA A 637 1.94 -4.31 -1.54
N ILE A 638 3.00 -4.36 -0.71
CA ILE A 638 3.71 -3.17 -0.23
C ILE A 638 4.37 -2.44 -1.41
N VAL A 639 5.02 -3.14 -2.35
CA VAL A 639 5.56 -2.54 -3.58
C VAL A 639 4.48 -1.81 -4.38
N GLU A 640 3.27 -2.38 -4.48
CA GLU A 640 2.13 -1.71 -5.13
C GLU A 640 1.73 -0.42 -4.41
N CYS A 641 1.78 -0.40 -3.08
CA CYS A 641 1.53 0.79 -2.27
C CYS A 641 2.63 1.85 -2.47
N GLU A 642 3.91 1.47 -2.43
CA GLU A 642 5.03 2.41 -2.64
C GLU A 642 5.04 2.98 -4.07
N PHE A 643 4.70 2.18 -5.09
CA PHE A 643 4.49 2.68 -6.46
C PHE A 643 3.35 3.71 -6.52
N ALA A 644 2.22 3.44 -5.86
CA ALA A 644 1.08 4.34 -5.83
C ALA A 644 1.33 5.63 -5.01
N MET A 645 2.32 5.61 -4.12
CA MET A 645 2.83 6.77 -3.37
C MET A 645 4.00 7.49 -4.09
N ASP A 646 4.21 7.23 -5.39
CA ASP A 646 5.27 7.78 -6.25
C ASP A 646 6.72 7.54 -5.78
N ARG A 647 6.94 6.48 -4.99
CA ARG A 647 8.27 6.10 -4.47
C ARG A 647 8.90 5.04 -5.34
N LEU A 648 9.13 5.40 -6.61
CA LEU A 648 9.56 4.48 -7.67
C LEU A 648 10.86 3.73 -7.33
N ASP A 649 11.79 4.36 -6.62
CA ASP A 649 13.07 3.74 -6.22
C ASP A 649 12.87 2.62 -5.19
N ALA A 650 12.17 2.92 -4.09
CA ALA A 650 11.82 1.93 -3.07
C ALA A 650 10.98 0.78 -3.65
N ALA A 651 10.02 1.10 -4.52
CA ALA A 651 9.19 0.11 -5.21
C ALA A 651 10.03 -0.81 -6.12
N GLY A 652 10.94 -0.24 -6.93
CA GLY A 652 11.80 -1.00 -7.83
C GLY A 652 12.76 -1.94 -7.10
N ASP A 653 13.47 -1.44 -6.11
CA ASP A 653 14.46 -2.21 -5.36
C ASP A 653 13.81 -3.33 -4.54
N ALA A 654 12.67 -3.05 -3.91
CA ALA A 654 11.89 -4.07 -3.20
C ALA A 654 11.32 -5.12 -4.15
N ALA A 655 10.81 -4.73 -5.34
CA ALA A 655 10.32 -5.68 -6.35
C ALA A 655 11.43 -6.64 -6.84
N MET A 656 12.64 -6.12 -7.07
CA MET A 656 13.79 -6.96 -7.44
C MET A 656 14.23 -7.87 -6.29
N SER A 657 14.30 -7.34 -5.06
CA SER A 657 14.70 -8.11 -3.87
C SER A 657 13.74 -9.26 -3.54
N VAL A 658 12.43 -9.04 -3.71
CA VAL A 658 11.40 -10.08 -3.49
C VAL A 658 11.41 -11.08 -4.64
N GLY A 659 11.55 -10.62 -5.89
CA GLY A 659 11.66 -11.49 -7.07
C GLY A 659 12.85 -12.45 -7.00
N ALA A 660 14.00 -12.02 -6.47
CA ALA A 660 15.16 -12.88 -6.26
C ALA A 660 14.84 -14.06 -5.31
N LYS A 661 14.16 -13.79 -4.18
CA LYS A 661 13.75 -14.80 -3.19
C LYS A 661 12.70 -15.75 -3.74
N LEU A 662 11.71 -15.23 -4.46
CA LEU A 662 10.68 -16.03 -5.13
C LEU A 662 11.25 -16.93 -6.25
N ASN A 663 12.31 -16.50 -6.94
CA ASN A 663 13.05 -17.32 -7.90
C ASN A 663 13.84 -18.46 -7.22
N GLU A 664 14.38 -18.24 -6.03
CA GLU A 664 14.98 -19.32 -5.22
C GLU A 664 13.92 -20.32 -4.76
N MET A 665 12.76 -19.84 -4.28
CA MET A 665 11.62 -20.69 -3.92
C MET A 665 11.10 -21.49 -5.14
N GLN A 666 11.02 -20.89 -6.33
CA GLN A 666 10.60 -21.58 -7.55
C GLN A 666 11.58 -22.69 -7.95
N LYS A 667 12.88 -22.53 -7.69
CA LYS A 667 13.86 -23.60 -7.95
C LYS A 667 13.71 -24.78 -6.99
N ALA A 668 13.28 -24.51 -5.76
CA ALA A 668 13.01 -25.55 -4.75
C ALA A 668 11.69 -26.28 -4.98
N ASP A 669 10.65 -25.55 -5.43
CA ASP A 669 9.31 -26.09 -5.71
C ASP A 669 8.76 -25.55 -7.05
N PRO A 670 9.15 -26.16 -8.19
CA PRO A 670 8.86 -25.60 -9.52
C PRO A 670 7.40 -25.66 -9.95
N GLU A 671 6.62 -26.59 -9.40
CA GLU A 671 5.23 -26.87 -9.82
C GLU A 671 4.20 -26.12 -8.96
N ASN A 672 4.65 -25.33 -7.99
CA ASN A 672 3.81 -24.53 -7.13
C ASN A 672 3.34 -23.25 -7.83
N HIS A 673 2.12 -23.32 -8.38
CA HIS A 673 1.47 -22.23 -9.12
C HIS A 673 1.50 -20.88 -8.38
N ARG A 674 1.36 -20.87 -7.04
CA ARG A 674 1.40 -19.63 -6.25
C ARG A 674 2.78 -18.97 -6.26
N ILE A 675 3.86 -19.74 -6.11
CA ILE A 675 5.24 -19.22 -6.18
C ILE A 675 5.51 -18.66 -7.59
N VAL A 676 5.10 -19.40 -8.64
CA VAL A 676 5.25 -18.95 -10.03
C VAL A 676 4.45 -17.66 -10.30
N GLY A 677 3.21 -17.58 -9.82
CA GLY A 677 2.35 -16.39 -9.96
C GLY A 677 2.85 -15.18 -9.18
N ALA A 678 3.40 -15.38 -7.97
CA ALA A 678 4.02 -14.32 -7.19
C ALA A 678 5.30 -13.80 -7.88
N LEU A 679 6.14 -14.69 -8.43
CA LEU A 679 7.32 -14.29 -9.20
C LEU A 679 6.93 -13.49 -10.46
N ALA A 680 5.87 -13.92 -11.17
CA ALA A 680 5.32 -13.19 -12.31
C ALA A 680 4.83 -11.78 -11.92
N LYS A 681 4.11 -11.67 -10.79
CA LYS A 681 3.70 -10.38 -10.21
C LYS A 681 4.91 -9.48 -9.91
N SER A 682 5.99 -10.05 -9.38
CA SER A 682 7.26 -9.33 -9.15
C SER A 682 7.80 -8.70 -10.44
N PHE A 683 7.83 -9.45 -11.54
CA PHE A 683 8.27 -8.92 -12.85
C PHE A 683 7.30 -7.91 -13.46
N THR A 684 5.98 -8.05 -13.23
CA THR A 684 5.00 -7.01 -13.59
C THR A 684 5.29 -5.69 -12.88
N LEU A 685 5.62 -5.73 -11.58
CA LEU A 685 5.90 -4.53 -10.79
C LEU A 685 7.23 -3.88 -11.20
N VAL A 686 8.28 -4.67 -11.46
CA VAL A 686 9.53 -4.18 -12.06
C VAL A 686 9.27 -3.51 -13.41
N GLY A 687 8.47 -4.14 -14.30
CA GLY A 687 8.08 -3.56 -15.58
C GLY A 687 7.37 -2.21 -15.45
N ARG A 688 6.45 -2.09 -14.49
CA ARG A 688 5.73 -0.82 -14.19
C ARG A 688 6.66 0.28 -13.71
N VAL A 689 7.61 -0.02 -12.81
CA VAL A 689 8.59 0.95 -12.30
C VAL A 689 9.52 1.44 -13.42
N LEU A 690 10.04 0.52 -14.24
CA LEU A 690 10.92 0.85 -15.37
C LEU A 690 10.21 1.71 -16.42
N GLU A 691 8.94 1.40 -16.70
CA GLU A 691 8.12 2.15 -17.66
C GLU A 691 7.81 3.58 -17.16
N ALA A 692 7.53 3.74 -15.86
CA ALA A 692 7.38 5.06 -15.23
C ALA A 692 8.67 5.89 -15.33
N ARG A 693 9.84 5.24 -15.18
CA ARG A 693 11.17 5.83 -15.41
C ARG A 693 11.54 6.02 -16.90
N ARG A 694 10.65 5.69 -17.84
CA ARG A 694 10.84 5.72 -19.30
C ARG A 694 11.92 4.77 -19.85
N ASP A 695 12.36 3.76 -19.08
CA ASP A 695 13.19 2.67 -19.59
C ASP A 695 12.31 1.60 -20.25
N LEU A 696 11.86 1.90 -21.47
CA LEU A 696 10.86 1.10 -22.19
C LEU A 696 11.39 -0.26 -22.65
N ASP A 697 12.67 -0.36 -23.00
CA ASP A 697 13.28 -1.61 -23.46
C ASP A 697 13.45 -2.60 -22.30
N THR A 698 13.94 -2.16 -21.13
CA THR A 698 14.04 -3.03 -19.96
C THR A 698 12.65 -3.35 -19.39
N ALA A 699 11.71 -2.39 -19.40
CA ALA A 699 10.32 -2.63 -19.02
C ALA A 699 9.67 -3.73 -19.88
N LYS A 700 9.82 -3.67 -21.21
CA LYS A 700 9.35 -4.70 -22.15
C LYS A 700 9.92 -6.09 -21.80
N ASN A 701 11.22 -6.18 -21.49
CA ASN A 701 11.84 -7.45 -21.12
C ASN A 701 11.30 -8.01 -19.78
N ALA A 702 11.01 -7.14 -18.81
CA ALA A 702 10.38 -7.53 -17.55
C ALA A 702 8.93 -8.01 -17.75
N TYR A 703 8.13 -7.30 -18.56
CA TYR A 703 6.78 -7.74 -18.91
C TYR A 703 6.76 -9.03 -19.73
N GLN A 704 7.76 -9.28 -20.59
CA GLN A 704 7.87 -10.54 -21.31
C GLN A 704 8.11 -11.71 -20.34
N GLN A 705 9.08 -11.59 -19.42
CA GLN A 705 9.33 -12.58 -18.37
C GLN A 705 8.08 -12.82 -17.49
N SER A 706 7.38 -11.74 -17.11
CA SER A 706 6.10 -11.82 -16.42
C SER A 706 5.06 -12.61 -17.22
N SER A 707 4.91 -12.36 -18.52
CA SER A 707 3.95 -13.06 -19.37
C SER A 707 4.28 -14.57 -19.49
N ASP A 708 5.55 -14.94 -19.57
CA ASP A 708 5.97 -16.34 -19.67
C ASP A 708 5.75 -17.09 -18.35
N LEU A 709 6.00 -16.43 -17.21
CA LEU A 709 5.72 -16.98 -15.88
C LEU A 709 4.22 -17.09 -15.60
N TYR A 710 3.41 -16.09 -15.92
CA TYR A 710 1.95 -16.20 -15.80
C TYR A 710 1.38 -17.26 -16.76
N ALA A 711 1.93 -17.41 -17.97
CA ALA A 711 1.54 -18.52 -18.86
C ALA A 711 1.89 -19.90 -18.28
N ARG A 712 2.96 -20.01 -17.46
CA ARG A 712 3.24 -21.22 -16.67
C ARG A 712 2.26 -21.35 -15.50
N ALA A 713 1.99 -20.29 -14.74
CA ALA A 713 1.05 -20.31 -13.62
C ALA A 713 -0.36 -20.77 -14.07
N VAL A 714 -0.87 -20.26 -15.19
CA VAL A 714 -2.15 -20.69 -15.81
C VAL A 714 -2.13 -22.15 -16.27
N LYS A 715 -0.98 -22.72 -16.62
CA LYS A 715 -0.86 -24.16 -16.95
C LYS A 715 -0.86 -25.06 -15.71
N LEU A 716 -0.32 -24.57 -14.61
CA LEU A 716 -0.29 -25.28 -13.32
C LEU A 716 -1.66 -25.21 -12.62
N ASP A 717 -2.30 -24.03 -12.67
CA ASP A 717 -3.66 -23.82 -12.20
C ASP A 717 -4.37 -22.75 -13.06
N ALA A 718 -5.35 -23.21 -13.85
CA ALA A 718 -6.14 -22.35 -14.73
C ALA A 718 -7.31 -21.65 -14.03
N ALA A 719 -7.73 -22.12 -12.84
CA ALA A 719 -8.89 -21.61 -12.12
C ALA A 719 -8.63 -20.27 -11.41
N VAL A 720 -7.35 -19.86 -11.27
CA VAL A 720 -6.97 -18.58 -10.68
C VAL A 720 -7.04 -17.47 -11.73
N ASP A 721 -8.18 -16.76 -11.76
CA ASP A 721 -8.42 -15.60 -12.64
C ASP A 721 -7.31 -14.54 -12.57
N GLU A 722 -6.69 -14.35 -11.40
CA GLU A 722 -5.58 -13.41 -11.20
C GLU A 722 -4.35 -13.74 -12.08
N TYR A 723 -4.11 -15.02 -12.41
CA TYR A 723 -3.03 -15.41 -13.32
C TYR A 723 -3.39 -15.14 -14.78
N GLN A 724 -4.66 -15.36 -15.16
CA GLN A 724 -5.15 -15.04 -16.50
C GLN A 724 -5.13 -13.52 -16.74
N LEU A 725 -5.52 -12.74 -15.72
CA LEU A 725 -5.36 -11.28 -15.70
C LEU A 725 -3.88 -10.88 -15.84
N GLY A 726 -3.00 -11.44 -15.01
CA GLY A 726 -1.58 -11.13 -15.01
C GLY A 726 -0.92 -11.42 -16.36
N LEU A 727 -1.28 -12.55 -16.98
CA LEU A 727 -0.89 -12.93 -18.34
C LEU A 727 -1.39 -11.89 -19.36
N GLY A 728 -2.69 -11.58 -19.34
CA GLY A 728 -3.32 -10.64 -20.25
C GLY A 728 -2.73 -9.23 -20.16
N ASN A 729 -2.58 -8.71 -18.95
CA ASN A 729 -1.93 -7.41 -18.68
C ASN A 729 -0.47 -7.41 -19.19
N SER A 730 0.31 -8.45 -18.86
CA SER A 730 1.71 -8.53 -19.28
C SER A 730 1.87 -8.61 -20.80
N LEU A 731 1.06 -9.44 -21.47
CA LEU A 731 1.02 -9.50 -22.94
C LEU A 731 0.58 -8.19 -23.57
N ALA A 732 -0.37 -7.48 -22.95
CA ALA A 732 -0.80 -6.16 -23.41
C ALA A 732 0.33 -5.13 -23.32
N ARG A 733 1.08 -5.06 -22.20
CA ARG A 733 2.21 -4.15 -22.07
C ARG A 733 3.34 -4.48 -23.04
N VAL A 734 3.67 -5.76 -23.25
CA VAL A 734 4.62 -6.17 -24.31
C VAL A 734 4.12 -5.71 -25.68
N GLY A 735 2.86 -6.02 -26.03
CA GLY A 735 2.27 -5.67 -27.31
C GLY A 735 2.20 -4.16 -27.58
N LEU A 736 1.91 -3.35 -26.57
CA LEU A 736 1.95 -1.89 -26.65
C LEU A 736 3.39 -1.37 -26.84
N LEU A 737 4.33 -1.82 -26.01
CA LEU A 737 5.72 -1.34 -26.05
C LEU A 737 6.48 -1.79 -27.31
N SER A 738 6.10 -2.90 -27.95
CA SER A 738 6.71 -3.37 -29.19
C SER A 738 5.84 -3.18 -30.45
N ASN A 739 4.68 -2.55 -30.33
CA ASN A 739 3.66 -2.45 -31.38
C ASN A 739 3.33 -3.82 -32.04
N ASP A 740 3.25 -4.88 -31.23
CA ASP A 740 2.98 -6.25 -31.69
C ASP A 740 1.48 -6.57 -31.58
N VAL A 741 0.81 -6.50 -32.73
CA VAL A 741 -0.61 -6.81 -32.89
C VAL A 741 -0.95 -8.24 -32.45
N SER A 742 -0.07 -9.21 -32.66
CA SER A 742 -0.30 -10.62 -32.27
C SER A 742 -0.32 -10.77 -30.75
N LYS A 743 0.57 -10.08 -30.03
CA LYS A 743 0.58 -10.02 -28.56
C LYS A 743 -0.68 -9.33 -28.02
N LEU A 744 -1.14 -8.25 -28.67
CA LEU A 744 -2.39 -7.57 -28.31
C LEU A 744 -3.64 -8.43 -28.55
N GLU A 745 -3.72 -9.13 -29.68
CA GLU A 745 -4.81 -10.08 -29.98
C GLU A 745 -4.81 -11.25 -28.98
N GLY A 746 -3.63 -11.77 -28.61
CA GLY A 746 -3.47 -12.77 -27.57
C GLY A 746 -3.94 -12.27 -26.19
N ALA A 747 -3.56 -11.04 -25.81
CA ALA A 747 -4.00 -10.41 -24.57
C ALA A 747 -5.53 -10.25 -24.53
N ALA A 748 -6.14 -9.76 -25.61
CA ALA A 748 -7.59 -9.64 -25.72
C ALA A 748 -8.31 -11.01 -25.65
N GLY A 749 -7.74 -12.06 -26.23
CA GLY A 749 -8.28 -13.43 -26.16
C GLY A 749 -8.18 -14.08 -24.78
N VAL A 750 -7.20 -13.71 -23.97
CA VAL A 750 -7.12 -14.12 -22.55
C VAL A 750 -8.13 -13.31 -21.73
N LEU A 751 -8.03 -11.98 -21.74
CA LEU A 751 -8.86 -11.10 -20.90
C LEU A 751 -10.35 -11.17 -21.23
N GLY A 752 -10.72 -11.40 -22.50
CA GLY A 752 -12.12 -11.59 -22.90
C GLY A 752 -12.81 -12.78 -22.21
N ARG A 753 -12.06 -13.83 -21.83
CA ARG A 753 -12.59 -14.98 -21.07
C ARG A 753 -12.74 -14.66 -19.58
N VAL A 754 -11.76 -13.95 -19.00
CA VAL A 754 -11.79 -13.50 -17.60
C VAL A 754 -12.92 -12.50 -17.37
N VAL A 755 -13.08 -11.51 -18.27
CA VAL A 755 -14.14 -10.50 -18.24
C VAL A 755 -15.53 -11.12 -18.33
N ALA A 756 -15.72 -12.15 -19.16
CA ALA A 756 -16.99 -12.86 -19.23
C ALA A 756 -17.35 -13.58 -17.90
N SER A 757 -16.35 -13.95 -17.11
CA SER A 757 -16.53 -14.55 -15.77
C SER A 757 -16.66 -13.49 -14.66
N ASN A 758 -16.07 -12.31 -14.85
CA ASN A 758 -16.00 -11.22 -13.86
C ASN A 758 -16.51 -9.88 -14.45
N PRO A 759 -17.80 -9.76 -14.85
CA PRO A 759 -18.31 -8.64 -15.64
C PRO A 759 -18.44 -7.31 -14.89
N TYR A 760 -18.04 -7.24 -13.62
CA TYR A 760 -18.13 -6.04 -12.77
C TYR A 760 -16.77 -5.56 -12.21
N GLU A 761 -15.66 -6.25 -12.52
CA GLU A 761 -14.33 -5.82 -12.07
C GLU A 761 -13.77 -4.78 -13.06
N SER A 762 -13.87 -3.50 -12.67
CA SER A 762 -13.57 -2.33 -13.52
C SER A 762 -12.18 -2.37 -14.15
N THR A 763 -11.17 -2.83 -13.41
CA THR A 763 -9.79 -2.98 -13.88
C THR A 763 -9.69 -3.87 -15.12
N TYR A 764 -10.45 -4.98 -15.17
CA TYR A 764 -10.34 -5.98 -16.25
C TYR A 764 -10.99 -5.44 -17.52
N LEU A 765 -12.16 -4.82 -17.34
CA LEU A 765 -12.95 -4.18 -18.39
C LEU A 765 -12.19 -2.99 -19.01
N LYS A 766 -11.51 -2.20 -18.18
CA LYS A 766 -10.63 -1.11 -18.62
C LYS A 766 -9.45 -1.61 -19.45
N THR A 767 -8.66 -2.57 -18.96
CA THR A 767 -7.51 -3.10 -19.74
C THR A 767 -7.98 -3.68 -21.07
N LEU A 768 -9.08 -4.46 -21.09
CA LEU A 768 -9.60 -5.05 -22.33
C LEU A 768 -10.07 -3.97 -23.33
N SER A 769 -10.74 -2.91 -22.85
CA SER A 769 -11.10 -1.75 -23.66
C SER A 769 -9.87 -1.02 -24.22
N ASP A 770 -8.86 -0.78 -23.39
CA ASP A 770 -7.61 -0.10 -23.80
C ASP A 770 -6.86 -0.92 -24.88
N ILE A 771 -6.86 -2.26 -24.79
CA ILE A 771 -6.30 -3.15 -25.82
C ILE A 771 -7.08 -3.05 -27.13
N TYR A 772 -8.41 -3.06 -27.09
CA TYR A 772 -9.22 -2.89 -28.31
C TYR A 772 -9.00 -1.52 -28.96
N GLY A 773 -8.77 -0.47 -28.15
CA GLY A 773 -8.34 0.84 -28.64
C GLY A 773 -6.98 0.80 -29.35
N ALA A 774 -5.97 0.14 -28.77
CA ALA A 774 -4.66 -0.02 -29.41
C ALA A 774 -4.74 -0.82 -30.73
N LEU A 775 -5.53 -1.90 -30.75
CA LEU A 775 -5.82 -2.65 -31.97
C LEU A 775 -6.56 -1.79 -33.02
N ALA A 776 -7.46 -0.89 -32.61
CA ALA A 776 -8.15 0.03 -33.51
C ALA A 776 -7.18 0.99 -34.20
N VAL A 777 -6.23 1.59 -33.45
CA VAL A 777 -5.16 2.44 -34.00
C VAL A 777 -4.33 1.65 -35.03
N GLY A 778 -3.88 0.44 -34.70
CA GLY A 778 -3.13 -0.41 -35.65
C GLY A 778 -3.92 -0.76 -36.93
N GLN A 779 -5.24 -0.95 -36.84
CA GLN A 779 -6.08 -1.14 -38.03
C GLN A 779 -6.28 0.16 -38.82
N ARG A 780 -6.42 1.32 -38.16
CA ARG A 780 -6.52 2.64 -38.81
C ARG A 780 -5.26 2.94 -39.62
N ASP A 781 -4.10 2.80 -39.00
CA ASP A 781 -2.80 3.10 -39.61
C ASP A 781 -2.48 2.10 -40.74
N GLY A 782 -2.98 0.86 -40.64
CA GLY A 782 -3.03 -0.11 -41.72
C GLY A 782 -4.11 0.13 -42.80
N GLY A 783 -4.77 1.29 -42.81
CA GLY A 783 -5.79 1.71 -43.79
C GLY A 783 -7.17 1.05 -43.65
N LYS A 784 -7.39 0.23 -42.62
CA LYS A 784 -8.60 -0.58 -42.42
C LYS A 784 -9.60 0.11 -41.49
N VAL A 785 -9.98 1.34 -41.82
CA VAL A 785 -10.84 2.23 -40.99
C VAL A 785 -12.14 1.55 -40.51
N LYS A 786 -12.77 0.71 -41.36
CA LYS A 786 -13.96 -0.07 -40.95
C LYS A 786 -13.70 -1.04 -39.79
N ASN A 787 -12.52 -1.67 -39.75
CA ASN A 787 -12.13 -2.56 -38.65
C ASN A 787 -11.82 -1.75 -37.39
N ALA A 788 -11.17 -0.58 -37.53
CA ALA A 788 -10.90 0.32 -36.41
C ALA A 788 -12.19 0.79 -35.72
N ILE A 789 -13.19 1.23 -36.51
CA ILE A 789 -14.53 1.59 -36.01
C ILE A 789 -15.17 0.43 -35.22
N ALA A 790 -15.12 -0.78 -35.75
CA ALA A 790 -15.68 -1.96 -35.09
C ALA A 790 -14.95 -2.37 -33.80
N LEU A 791 -13.66 -2.00 -33.65
CA LEU A 791 -12.86 -2.25 -32.45
C LEU A 791 -13.14 -1.20 -31.36
N GLU A 792 -13.21 0.09 -31.71
CA GLU A 792 -13.62 1.13 -30.75
C GLU A 792 -15.06 0.89 -30.25
N GLN A 793 -15.98 0.49 -31.14
CA GLN A 793 -17.35 0.12 -30.74
C GLN A 793 -17.38 -1.04 -29.73
N LYS A 794 -16.50 -2.05 -29.87
CA LYS A 794 -16.35 -3.12 -28.88
C LYS A 794 -15.82 -2.60 -27.54
N ALA A 795 -14.79 -1.75 -27.58
CA ALA A 795 -14.22 -1.13 -26.37
C ALA A 795 -15.28 -0.33 -25.59
N ILE A 796 -16.06 0.51 -26.29
CA ILE A 796 -17.18 1.28 -25.73
C ILE A 796 -18.24 0.34 -25.12
N THR A 797 -18.60 -0.75 -25.81
CA THR A 797 -19.61 -1.72 -25.35
C THR A 797 -19.20 -2.42 -24.05
N ILE A 798 -17.90 -2.63 -23.84
CA ILE A 798 -17.36 -3.28 -22.63
C ILE A 798 -17.44 -2.36 -21.41
N LEU A 799 -17.17 -1.06 -21.57
CA LEU A 799 -17.15 -0.10 -20.47
C LEU A 799 -18.52 0.51 -20.16
N LYS A 800 -19.40 0.64 -21.14
CA LYS A 800 -20.72 1.30 -21.00
C LYS A 800 -21.57 0.79 -19.81
N PRO A 801 -21.69 -0.53 -19.55
CA PRO A 801 -22.47 -1.04 -18.42
C PRO A 801 -21.97 -0.62 -17.04
N ILE A 802 -20.68 -0.25 -16.91
CA ILE A 802 -20.11 0.24 -15.65
C ILE A 802 -20.59 1.68 -15.38
N LEU A 803 -20.59 2.53 -16.42
CA LEU A 803 -21.00 3.93 -16.31
C LEU A 803 -22.52 4.09 -16.16
N GLU A 804 -23.31 3.20 -16.76
CA GLU A 804 -24.76 3.12 -16.57
C GLU A 804 -25.17 2.39 -15.27
N GLY A 805 -24.19 1.86 -14.52
CA GLY A 805 -24.41 1.10 -13.30
C GLY A 805 -24.70 1.97 -12.06
N HIS A 806 -25.25 1.35 -11.02
CA HIS A 806 -25.55 2.01 -9.74
C HIS A 806 -24.30 2.29 -8.87
N ARG A 807 -23.10 1.88 -9.32
CA ARG A 807 -21.83 2.09 -8.61
C ARG A 807 -21.05 3.23 -9.27
N PRO A 808 -20.51 4.21 -8.52
CA PRO A 808 -19.64 5.24 -9.09
C PRO A 808 -18.44 4.61 -9.81
N ALA A 809 -18.27 4.91 -11.09
CA ALA A 809 -17.09 4.51 -11.85
C ALA A 809 -15.89 5.40 -11.51
N ALA A 810 -14.70 4.81 -11.41
CA ALA A 810 -13.47 5.55 -11.13
C ALA A 810 -13.09 6.51 -12.28
N PRO A 811 -12.42 7.64 -12.01
CA PRO A 811 -12.10 8.66 -13.03
C PRO A 811 -11.29 8.14 -14.21
N ASP A 812 -10.39 7.17 -13.99
CA ASP A 812 -9.57 6.55 -15.03
C ASP A 812 -10.39 5.66 -15.98
N VAL A 813 -11.41 4.97 -15.47
CA VAL A 813 -12.36 4.17 -16.27
C VAL A 813 -13.24 5.09 -17.12
N LYS A 814 -13.74 6.17 -16.53
CA LYS A 814 -14.49 7.24 -17.23
C LYS A 814 -13.64 7.88 -18.32
N PHE A 815 -12.37 8.16 -18.04
CA PHE A 815 -11.42 8.70 -19.01
C PHE A 815 -11.15 7.74 -20.18
N SER A 816 -10.83 6.47 -19.91
CA SER A 816 -10.68 5.45 -20.95
C SER A 816 -11.93 5.37 -21.83
N TYR A 817 -13.13 5.37 -21.25
CA TYR A 817 -14.39 5.36 -22.00
C TYR A 817 -14.56 6.57 -22.93
N ALA A 818 -14.36 7.79 -22.41
CA ALA A 818 -14.48 9.01 -23.20
C ALA A 818 -13.42 9.09 -24.32
N GLN A 819 -12.20 8.58 -24.09
CA GLN A 819 -11.18 8.44 -25.13
C GLN A 819 -11.64 7.50 -26.26
N ARG A 820 -12.25 6.34 -25.96
CA ARG A 820 -12.77 5.44 -27.00
C ARG A 820 -13.86 6.13 -27.84
N LEU A 821 -14.77 6.87 -27.19
CA LEU A 821 -15.82 7.64 -27.87
C LEU A 821 -15.23 8.74 -28.78
N ALA A 822 -14.25 9.50 -28.30
CA ALA A 822 -13.58 10.53 -29.09
C ALA A 822 -12.84 9.94 -30.31
N HIS A 823 -12.14 8.81 -30.14
CA HIS A 823 -11.48 8.13 -31.27
C HIS A 823 -12.48 7.52 -32.27
N LEU A 824 -13.60 6.95 -31.80
CA LEU A 824 -14.68 6.50 -32.68
C LEU A 824 -15.22 7.65 -33.54
N ALA A 825 -15.43 8.82 -32.92
CA ALA A 825 -15.90 10.01 -33.61
C ALA A 825 -14.89 10.53 -34.67
N GLU A 826 -13.60 10.51 -34.34
CA GLU A 826 -12.51 10.87 -35.26
C GLU A 826 -12.51 9.94 -36.50
N LEU A 827 -12.56 8.62 -36.28
CA LEU A 827 -12.65 7.62 -37.36
C LEU A 827 -13.90 7.76 -38.24
N LEU A 828 -15.03 8.18 -37.66
CA LEU A 828 -16.26 8.50 -38.39
C LEU A 828 -16.09 9.78 -39.23
N GLY A 829 -15.46 10.82 -38.67
CA GLY A 829 -15.10 12.05 -39.39
C GLY A 829 -14.15 11.82 -40.56
N ASP A 830 -13.09 11.03 -40.37
CA ASP A 830 -12.16 10.60 -41.42
C ASP A 830 -12.87 9.81 -42.53
N SER A 831 -13.93 9.07 -42.17
CA SER A 831 -14.81 8.36 -43.11
C SER A 831 -15.85 9.28 -43.80
N GLY A 832 -15.85 10.59 -43.53
CA GLY A 832 -16.83 11.56 -44.01
C GLY A 832 -18.20 11.51 -43.32
N ARG A 833 -18.37 10.68 -42.28
CA ARG A 833 -19.63 10.41 -41.56
C ARG A 833 -19.81 11.37 -40.38
N PHE A 834 -19.69 12.68 -40.63
CA PHE A 834 -19.68 13.71 -39.59
C PHE A 834 -20.96 13.75 -38.74
N ASP A 835 -22.13 13.47 -39.31
CA ASP A 835 -23.39 13.49 -38.54
C ASP A 835 -23.42 12.36 -37.48
N GLU A 836 -22.89 11.18 -37.85
CA GLU A 836 -22.77 10.04 -36.94
C GLU A 836 -21.70 10.24 -35.85
N SER A 837 -20.74 11.16 -36.03
CA SER A 837 -19.73 11.47 -35.01
C SER A 837 -20.23 12.39 -33.90
N ARG A 838 -21.34 13.14 -34.10
CA ARG A 838 -21.89 14.08 -33.10
C ARG A 838 -22.33 13.39 -31.81
N ALA A 839 -22.99 12.23 -31.91
CA ALA A 839 -23.47 11.48 -30.74
C ALA A 839 -22.33 11.04 -29.80
N PRO A 840 -21.28 10.31 -30.26
CA PRO A 840 -20.16 9.94 -29.40
C PRO A 840 -19.34 11.13 -28.90
N LEU A 841 -19.21 12.24 -29.68
CA LEU A 841 -18.55 13.46 -29.19
C LEU A 841 -19.29 14.09 -28.03
N LYS A 842 -20.62 14.19 -28.11
CA LYS A 842 -21.46 14.73 -27.03
C LYS A 842 -21.38 13.87 -25.77
N GLU A 843 -21.41 12.54 -25.89
CA GLU A 843 -21.28 11.61 -24.77
C GLU A 843 -19.88 11.70 -24.13
N ALA A 844 -18.81 11.76 -24.95
CA ALA A 844 -17.43 11.94 -24.48
C ALA A 844 -17.22 13.25 -23.73
N ILE A 845 -17.77 14.37 -24.25
CA ILE A 845 -17.69 15.69 -23.63
C ILE A 845 -18.30 15.68 -22.22
N VAL A 846 -19.51 15.13 -22.05
CA VAL A 846 -20.18 15.09 -20.74
C VAL A 846 -19.35 14.33 -19.70
N VAL A 847 -18.79 13.18 -20.08
CA VAL A 847 -17.94 12.37 -19.19
C VAL A 847 -16.62 13.06 -18.88
N LEU A 848 -16.02 13.76 -19.86
CA LEU A 848 -14.78 14.52 -19.68
C LEU A 848 -14.97 15.76 -18.80
N GLU A 849 -16.09 16.47 -18.92
CA GLU A 849 -16.42 17.62 -18.08
C GLU A 849 -16.62 17.22 -16.62
N GLU A 850 -17.27 16.07 -16.36
CA GLU A 850 -17.44 15.52 -15.02
C GLU A 850 -16.09 15.26 -14.33
N ILE A 851 -15.15 14.57 -15.01
CA ILE A 851 -13.84 14.24 -14.42
C ILE A 851 -12.84 15.42 -14.46
N ALA A 852 -13.00 16.38 -15.35
CA ALA A 852 -12.17 17.58 -15.40
C ALA A 852 -12.57 18.64 -14.35
N GLY A 853 -13.83 18.63 -13.91
CA GLY A 853 -14.35 19.50 -12.85
C GLY A 853 -14.17 18.97 -11.42
N GLY A 854 -13.84 17.69 -11.25
CA GLY A 854 -13.67 17.05 -9.93
C GLY A 854 -12.34 17.34 -9.23
N GLU A 855 -12.31 17.07 -7.92
CA GLU A 855 -11.08 17.03 -7.13
C GLU A 855 -10.11 15.97 -7.70
N GLY A 856 -8.82 16.30 -7.79
CA GLY A 856 -7.82 15.42 -8.41
C GLY A 856 -7.77 15.44 -9.94
N SER A 857 -8.43 16.41 -10.60
CA SER A 857 -8.40 16.59 -12.06
C SER A 857 -6.98 16.65 -12.65
N VAL A 858 -6.65 15.69 -13.52
CA VAL A 858 -5.35 15.58 -14.20
C VAL A 858 -5.33 16.42 -15.48
N ALA A 859 -4.17 17.01 -15.81
CA ALA A 859 -4.00 17.85 -17.01
C ALA A 859 -4.42 17.13 -18.32
N GLU A 860 -4.20 15.81 -18.42
CA GLU A 860 -4.59 15.00 -19.57
C GLU A 860 -6.10 15.01 -19.83
N TYR A 861 -6.94 15.08 -18.78
CA TYR A 861 -8.40 15.12 -18.92
C TYR A 861 -8.85 16.40 -19.63
N ARG A 862 -8.28 17.56 -19.23
CA ARG A 862 -8.54 18.86 -19.87
C ARG A 862 -8.02 18.89 -21.31
N ARG A 863 -6.84 18.31 -21.56
CA ARG A 863 -6.27 18.15 -22.92
C ARG A 863 -7.22 17.38 -23.84
N THR A 864 -7.75 16.26 -23.36
CA THR A 864 -8.71 15.43 -24.12
C THR A 864 -10.05 16.13 -24.29
N LEU A 865 -10.55 16.85 -23.28
CA LEU A 865 -11.77 17.68 -23.40
C LEU A 865 -11.62 18.76 -24.48
N ALA A 866 -10.52 19.51 -24.46
CA ALA A 866 -10.21 20.56 -25.44
C ALA A 866 -10.16 20.00 -26.88
N ARG A 867 -9.47 18.86 -27.08
CA ARG A 867 -9.46 18.13 -28.36
C ARG A 867 -10.86 17.70 -28.80
N THR A 868 -11.64 17.11 -27.89
CA THR A 868 -12.98 16.57 -28.20
C THR A 868 -13.98 17.68 -28.54
N ARG A 869 -13.94 18.81 -27.83
CA ARG A 869 -14.69 20.03 -28.18
C ARG A 869 -14.28 20.57 -29.55
N GLY A 870 -12.99 20.56 -29.88
CA GLY A 870 -12.48 20.95 -31.21
C GLY A 870 -13.00 20.05 -32.35
N LEU A 871 -12.99 18.73 -32.14
CA LEU A 871 -13.54 17.76 -33.08
C LEU A 871 -15.06 17.94 -33.28
N ALA A 872 -15.80 18.20 -32.19
CA ALA A 872 -17.24 18.46 -32.26
C ALA A 872 -17.55 19.72 -33.08
N GLY A 873 -16.83 20.82 -32.84
CA GLY A 873 -17.02 22.04 -33.61
C GLY A 873 -16.70 21.88 -35.10
N PHE A 874 -15.65 21.11 -35.44
CA PHE A 874 -15.30 20.81 -36.83
C PHE A 874 -16.34 19.90 -37.52
N ALA A 875 -16.87 18.89 -36.82
CA ALA A 875 -17.94 18.04 -37.35
C ALA A 875 -19.20 18.86 -37.67
N SER A 876 -19.66 19.71 -36.74
CA SER A 876 -20.80 20.61 -36.94
C SER A 876 -20.58 21.56 -38.13
N MET A 877 -19.37 22.10 -38.29
CA MET A 877 -19.01 22.94 -39.44
C MET A 877 -19.12 22.18 -40.78
N LYS A 878 -18.73 20.90 -40.83
CA LYS A 878 -18.83 20.07 -42.05
C LYS A 878 -20.26 19.70 -42.43
N ILE A 879 -21.17 19.63 -41.46
CA ILE A 879 -22.60 19.38 -41.68
C ILE A 879 -23.34 20.69 -42.06
N GLY A 880 -22.79 21.84 -41.68
CA GLY A 880 -23.33 23.16 -41.98
C GLY A 880 -23.98 23.87 -40.79
N ASP A 881 -23.96 23.28 -39.59
CA ASP A 881 -24.42 23.95 -38.37
C ASP A 881 -23.34 24.90 -37.86
N LYS A 882 -23.36 26.13 -38.40
CA LYS A 882 -22.45 27.20 -38.00
C LYS A 882 -22.64 27.66 -36.54
N GLY A 883 -23.80 27.41 -35.93
CA GLY A 883 -24.09 27.81 -34.56
C GLY A 883 -23.36 26.92 -33.57
N GLU A 884 -23.66 25.62 -33.62
CA GLU A 884 -23.02 24.59 -32.79
C GLU A 884 -21.50 24.54 -33.03
N ALA A 885 -21.06 24.71 -34.29
CA ALA A 885 -19.64 24.78 -34.64
C ALA A 885 -18.90 25.92 -33.91
N LYS A 886 -19.49 27.12 -33.91
CA LYS A 886 -18.89 28.30 -33.28
C LYS A 886 -18.84 28.16 -31.76
N GLU A 887 -19.90 27.65 -31.14
CA GLU A 887 -19.95 27.39 -29.70
C GLU A 887 -18.85 26.41 -29.27
N HIS A 888 -18.78 25.24 -29.90
CA HIS A 888 -17.81 24.21 -29.54
C HIS A 888 -16.36 24.65 -29.78
N LEU A 889 -16.06 25.36 -30.87
CA LEU A 889 -14.71 25.88 -31.13
C LEU A 889 -14.32 27.02 -30.17
N GLN A 890 -15.28 27.85 -29.72
CA GLN A 890 -15.00 28.87 -28.69
C GLN A 890 -14.64 28.22 -27.36
N ILE A 891 -15.41 27.23 -26.91
CA ILE A 891 -15.10 26.46 -25.69
C ILE A 891 -13.75 25.75 -25.84
N ALA A 892 -13.51 25.06 -26.96
CA ALA A 892 -12.24 24.38 -27.23
C ALA A 892 -11.04 25.33 -27.16
N LYS A 893 -11.16 26.55 -27.69
CA LYS A 893 -10.11 27.57 -27.60
C LYS A 893 -9.81 27.95 -26.15
N THR A 894 -10.83 28.17 -25.33
CA THR A 894 -10.66 28.50 -23.91
C THR A 894 -10.03 27.34 -23.12
N GLU A 895 -10.47 26.11 -23.34
CA GLU A 895 -9.89 24.92 -22.71
C GLU A 895 -8.41 24.73 -23.11
N TRP A 896 -8.09 24.87 -24.40
CA TRP A 896 -6.70 24.76 -24.87
C TRP A 896 -5.79 25.88 -24.32
N GLN A 897 -6.29 27.12 -24.23
CA GLN A 897 -5.54 28.24 -23.63
C GLN A 897 -5.26 27.99 -22.14
N THR A 898 -6.24 27.48 -21.41
CA THR A 898 -6.09 27.09 -20.00
C THR A 898 -5.09 25.94 -19.84
N TYR A 899 -5.16 24.92 -20.69
CA TYR A 899 -4.22 23.79 -20.66
C TYR A 899 -2.77 24.23 -20.90
N ILE A 900 -2.51 25.06 -21.91
CA ILE A 900 -1.15 25.54 -22.24
C ILE A 900 -0.59 26.47 -21.17
N ALA A 901 -1.41 27.29 -20.51
CA ALA A 901 -0.96 28.13 -19.40
C ALA A 901 -0.30 27.32 -18.26
N SER A 902 -0.67 26.04 -18.10
CA SER A 902 -0.05 25.10 -17.17
C SER A 902 0.93 24.10 -17.83
N ASN A 903 0.96 24.00 -19.16
CA ASN A 903 1.76 23.02 -19.92
C ASN A 903 2.38 23.69 -21.17
N PRO A 904 3.33 24.63 -21.01
CA PRO A 904 3.84 25.44 -22.11
C PRO A 904 4.66 24.65 -23.15
N ASP A 905 5.20 23.48 -22.78
CA ASP A 905 6.08 22.67 -23.64
C ASP A 905 5.33 21.69 -24.57
N ASP A 906 3.99 21.61 -24.50
CA ASP A 906 3.18 20.75 -25.37
C ASP A 906 2.98 21.40 -26.76
N ASN A 907 3.90 21.10 -27.67
CA ASN A 907 3.88 21.59 -29.05
C ASN A 907 2.60 21.19 -29.83
N ASP A 908 2.03 20.01 -29.57
CA ASP A 908 0.80 19.56 -30.22
C ASP A 908 -0.39 20.39 -29.75
N ALA A 909 -0.46 20.70 -28.45
CA ALA A 909 -1.47 21.61 -27.90
C ALA A 909 -1.34 23.01 -28.50
N ALA A 910 -0.12 23.55 -28.62
CA ALA A 910 0.11 24.85 -29.25
C ALA A 910 -0.38 24.90 -30.70
N GLN A 911 -0.13 23.83 -31.46
CA GLN A 911 -0.66 23.69 -32.83
C GLN A 911 -2.19 23.54 -32.85
N ALA A 912 -2.79 22.86 -31.86
CA ALA A 912 -4.24 22.73 -31.72
C ALA A 912 -4.94 24.05 -31.39
N VAL A 913 -4.34 24.94 -30.56
CA VAL A 913 -4.86 26.31 -30.33
C VAL A 913 -4.91 27.07 -31.64
N LYS A 914 -3.79 27.07 -32.38
CA LYS A 914 -3.68 27.79 -33.65
C LYS A 914 -4.72 27.31 -34.66
N TRP A 915 -4.83 26.00 -34.84
CA TRP A 915 -5.83 25.40 -35.73
C TRP A 915 -7.26 25.74 -35.30
N THR A 916 -7.58 25.70 -34.00
CA THR A 916 -8.91 26.05 -33.48
C THR A 916 -9.24 27.53 -33.73
N ALA A 917 -8.26 28.43 -33.62
CA ALA A 917 -8.42 29.85 -33.96
C ALA A 917 -8.67 30.05 -35.47
N GLU A 918 -7.90 29.37 -36.34
CA GLU A 918 -8.11 29.39 -37.79
C GLU A 918 -9.52 28.87 -38.18
N GLN A 919 -10.02 27.81 -37.54
CA GLN A 919 -11.39 27.34 -37.80
C GLN A 919 -12.47 28.34 -37.34
N LEU A 920 -12.23 29.08 -36.25
CA LEU A 920 -13.13 30.15 -35.79
C LEU A 920 -13.16 31.36 -36.71
N GLU A 921 -12.03 31.71 -37.34
CA GLU A 921 -11.96 32.78 -38.34
C GLU A 921 -12.71 32.41 -39.62
N ASN A 922 -12.60 31.14 -40.07
CA ASN A 922 -13.33 30.61 -41.23
C ASN A 922 -14.87 30.52 -41.04
N LEU A 923 -15.37 30.75 -39.82
CA LEU A 923 -16.81 30.75 -39.49
C LEU A 923 -17.42 32.17 -39.41
N GLN A 924 -16.60 33.23 -39.49
CA GLN A 924 -17.04 34.63 -39.52
C GLN A 924 -17.53 35.04 -40.92
#